data_AF-A0A947SG72-F1
#
_entry.id   AF-A0A947SG72-F1
#
_cell.length_a   1.000
_cell.length_b   1.000
_cell.length_c   1.000
_cell.angle_alpha   90.00
_cell.angle_beta   90.00
_cell.angle_gamma   90.00
#
_symmetry.space_group_name_H-M   'P 1'
#
loop_
_entity.id
_entity.type
_entity.pdbx_description
1 polymer ?
#
loop_
_entity_poly.entity_id
_entity_poly.type
_entity_poly.pdbx_seq_one_letter_code
_entity_poly.pdbx_strand_id
1 'polypeptide(L)'
;MNIHVPPNHRVADRLRREIEGEVLFDAESRGRYSTDASFYQIEPVGVVVPKRMEDVGAALAIAREEGVTVLPRGGGTSQSGQTVGRSLVIDFTKHLNNIVETNFDAGEVVVEPGIVMDDLNRRIKSSGLWFPVDVSTSSRATIGGMTGNNSCGTRSIRYGIMRDNVRAIDAWLANGTEAHFGELDAGFERANMPDTVRDLFRDLRRFGERESEHIARAFPEVSRRVGGYLIDSILPDAAGQPINTATLLCGSEGTLAVSKLIRLKLSRQPVNKALGICHFRTFRAAMEAAQHIVELGPVAVELVDKTLIELASDIAMFRPIMDTYVRGAPDALLLVEFAEDEQAENLRRLERLMELMGDLGEPNAVVKVADAAEQKAIWGVRAAGLNIMMSMKSDGKPVSFIEDCAVPLEHLADYTERLTEVFERHGTTGTWYAHASVGCLHVRPVLNLKLEEDTKKMRAIAEAAFEMVREYKGSHSGEHGDGLVRSEFHEQMYGRRTIELFEEIKDRFDPDGLLNPGKIVRPSKMDDRGLFRFKPGYKVQGIETALDWSGYSGAAGGFQGAVEMCNNNGECRKLEGGAMCPSYRVTRNERDVTRGRANTLRLAISGQLGPDAFTSDAMLETLKLCVSCKACRRECPTGVDMA
;
A
#
# COMPACT_ATOMS: atom_id res chain seq x y z
N MET A 1 -11.25 -21.39 15.64
CA MET A 1 -12.67 -21.46 15.23
C MET A 1 -12.77 -21.14 13.74
N ASN A 2 -13.25 -22.08 12.92
CA ASN A 2 -13.70 -21.76 11.55
C ASN A 2 -14.99 -20.97 11.68
N ILE A 3 -14.90 -19.65 11.78
CA ILE A 3 -16.09 -18.81 11.85
C ILE A 3 -16.58 -18.57 10.42
N HIS A 4 -17.14 -19.61 9.81
CA HIS A 4 -18.02 -19.42 8.65
C HIS A 4 -19.27 -18.75 9.21
N VAL A 5 -19.33 -17.42 9.14
CA VAL A 5 -20.50 -16.71 9.62
C VAL A 5 -21.59 -16.77 8.56
N PRO A 6 -22.81 -17.17 8.96
CA PRO A 6 -23.96 -17.09 8.09
C PRO A 6 -24.02 -15.69 7.44
N PRO A 7 -24.31 -15.62 6.13
CA PRO A 7 -24.63 -14.35 5.50
C PRO A 7 -25.69 -13.61 6.31
N ASN A 8 -25.52 -12.31 6.55
CA ASN A 8 -26.61 -11.51 7.10
C ASN A 8 -27.63 -11.28 5.98
N HIS A 9 -28.53 -12.24 5.80
CA HIS A 9 -29.52 -12.26 4.72
C HIS A 9 -30.40 -11.01 4.73
N ARG A 10 -30.72 -10.46 5.92
CA ARG A 10 -31.49 -9.21 6.04
C ARG A 10 -30.77 -8.02 5.41
N VAL A 11 -29.48 -7.85 5.72
CA VAL A 11 -28.65 -6.78 5.12
C VAL A 11 -28.54 -6.96 3.62
N ALA A 12 -28.27 -8.19 3.15
CA ALA A 12 -28.15 -8.50 1.73
C ALA A 12 -29.46 -8.17 0.97
N ASP A 13 -30.61 -8.57 1.52
CA ASP A 13 -31.90 -8.35 0.88
C ASP A 13 -32.33 -6.89 0.88
N ARG A 14 -31.99 -6.13 1.93
CA ARG A 14 -32.19 -4.67 1.95
C ARG A 14 -31.34 -3.98 0.88
N LEU A 15 -30.04 -4.27 0.85
CA LEU A 15 -29.13 -3.70 -0.14
C LEU A 15 -29.65 -3.97 -1.56
N ARG A 16 -30.03 -5.21 -1.88
CA ARG A 16 -30.58 -5.55 -3.22
C ARG A 16 -31.83 -4.76 -3.62
N ARG A 17 -32.61 -4.28 -2.66
CA ARG A 17 -33.81 -3.46 -2.91
C ARG A 17 -33.49 -1.97 -3.02
N GLU A 18 -32.49 -1.50 -2.28
CA GLU A 18 -32.27 -0.07 -2.02
C GLU A 18 -31.10 0.52 -2.86
N ILE A 19 -30.24 -0.31 -3.46
CA ILE A 19 -29.11 0.15 -4.30
C ILE A 19 -29.15 -0.41 -5.72
N GLU A 20 -28.51 0.30 -6.67
CA GLU A 20 -28.36 -0.16 -8.07
C GLU A 20 -27.09 -0.99 -8.31
N GLY A 21 -26.14 -0.90 -7.38
CA GLY A 21 -24.87 -1.62 -7.37
C GLY A 21 -25.01 -3.13 -7.16
N GLU A 22 -23.90 -3.84 -7.28
CA GLU A 22 -23.85 -5.29 -7.06
C GLU A 22 -23.80 -5.61 -5.57
N VAL A 23 -24.54 -6.64 -5.14
CA VAL A 23 -24.60 -7.11 -3.75
C VAL A 23 -24.14 -8.55 -3.68
N LEU A 24 -22.89 -8.75 -3.24
CA LEU A 24 -22.17 -10.02 -3.30
C LEU A 24 -22.00 -10.62 -1.90
N PHE A 25 -22.83 -11.61 -1.58
CA PHE A 25 -22.86 -12.29 -0.27
C PHE A 25 -22.58 -13.80 -0.38
N ASP A 26 -22.35 -14.31 -1.59
CA ASP A 26 -21.90 -15.68 -1.83
C ASP A 26 -20.48 -15.92 -1.29
N ALA A 27 -20.17 -17.19 -1.01
CA ALA A 27 -18.92 -17.58 -0.36
C ALA A 27 -17.70 -17.26 -1.24
N GLU A 28 -17.81 -17.42 -2.55
CA GLU A 28 -16.74 -17.15 -3.51
C GLU A 28 -16.41 -15.66 -3.56
N SER A 29 -17.42 -14.79 -3.62
CA SER A 29 -17.23 -13.34 -3.58
C SER A 29 -16.64 -12.89 -2.25
N ARG A 30 -17.20 -13.31 -1.11
CA ARG A 30 -16.63 -12.99 0.22
C ARG A 30 -15.19 -13.49 0.32
N GLY A 31 -14.91 -14.68 -0.18
CA GLY A 31 -13.57 -15.26 -0.27
C GLY A 31 -12.59 -14.40 -1.06
N ARG A 32 -12.97 -13.90 -2.24
CA ARG A 32 -12.11 -13.02 -3.07
C ARG A 32 -11.76 -11.69 -2.39
N TYR A 33 -12.68 -11.15 -1.61
CA TYR A 33 -12.49 -9.89 -0.87
C TYR A 33 -11.90 -10.10 0.53
N SER A 34 -11.61 -11.34 0.94
CA SER A 34 -11.08 -11.65 2.27
C SER A 34 -9.59 -11.38 2.43
N THR A 35 -8.86 -11.14 1.33
CA THR A 35 -7.41 -10.92 1.33
C THR A 35 -7.04 -9.60 0.68
N ASP A 36 -5.90 -9.06 1.08
CA ASP A 36 -5.13 -8.06 0.33
C ASP A 36 -3.68 -8.54 0.18
N ALA A 37 -2.73 -7.64 -0.11
CA ALA A 37 -1.34 -8.00 -0.33
C ALA A 37 -0.55 -8.28 0.97
N SER A 38 -1.21 -8.21 2.13
CA SER A 38 -0.67 -8.66 3.41
C SER A 38 -0.77 -10.19 3.58
N PHE A 39 -0.30 -10.68 4.73
CA PHE A 39 -0.45 -12.08 5.13
C PHE A 39 -1.79 -12.40 5.82
N TYR A 40 -2.71 -11.44 5.94
CA TYR A 40 -4.02 -11.64 6.58
C TYR A 40 -5.10 -12.16 5.62
N GLN A 41 -6.11 -12.84 6.19
CA GLN A 41 -7.35 -13.22 5.55
C GLN A 41 -8.53 -13.16 6.53
N ILE A 42 -9.38 -12.16 6.33
CA ILE A 42 -10.59 -11.93 7.14
C ILE A 42 -11.79 -11.91 6.21
N GLU A 43 -12.69 -12.88 6.36
CA GLU A 43 -13.89 -12.97 5.53
C GLU A 43 -14.86 -11.83 5.86
N PRO A 44 -15.27 -11.01 4.87
CA PRO A 44 -16.23 -9.93 5.07
C PRO A 44 -17.64 -10.48 5.32
N VAL A 45 -18.53 -9.62 5.84
CA VAL A 45 -19.96 -9.94 5.97
C VAL A 45 -20.62 -10.06 4.60
N GLY A 46 -20.21 -9.18 3.68
CA GLY A 46 -20.64 -9.12 2.29
C GLY A 46 -19.89 -8.00 1.58
N VAL A 47 -20.11 -7.88 0.27
CA VAL A 47 -19.47 -6.85 -0.56
C VAL A 47 -20.52 -6.10 -1.36
N VAL A 48 -20.36 -4.79 -1.45
CA VAL A 48 -21.14 -3.91 -2.32
C VAL A 48 -20.21 -3.30 -3.36
N VAL A 49 -20.59 -3.39 -4.63
CA VAL A 49 -19.92 -2.68 -5.73
C VAL A 49 -20.90 -1.59 -6.22
N PRO A 50 -20.82 -0.37 -5.67
CA PRO A 50 -21.75 0.71 -6.02
C PRO A 50 -21.59 1.12 -7.48
N LYS A 51 -22.69 1.54 -8.12
CA LYS A 51 -22.66 2.17 -9.45
C LYS A 51 -22.61 3.68 -9.38
N ARG A 52 -23.15 4.25 -8.31
CA ARG A 52 -23.23 5.69 -8.08
C ARG A 52 -23.00 6.02 -6.61
N MET A 53 -22.73 7.29 -6.33
CA MET A 53 -22.36 7.77 -5.00
C MET A 53 -23.52 7.60 -3.99
N GLU A 54 -24.77 7.63 -4.47
CA GLU A 54 -25.97 7.39 -3.68
C GLU A 54 -26.06 5.95 -3.16
N ASP A 55 -25.54 4.97 -3.90
CA ASP A 55 -25.49 3.57 -3.45
C ASP A 55 -24.58 3.43 -2.23
N VAL A 56 -23.50 4.22 -2.15
CA VAL A 56 -22.59 4.25 -0.99
C VAL A 56 -23.32 4.83 0.22
N GLY A 57 -24.00 5.97 0.06
CA GLY A 57 -24.79 6.58 1.13
C GLY A 57 -25.86 5.64 1.68
N ALA A 58 -26.59 4.94 0.81
CA ALA A 58 -27.58 3.95 1.20
C ALA A 58 -26.95 2.74 1.92
N ALA A 59 -25.82 2.22 1.42
CA ALA A 59 -25.11 1.12 2.07
C ALA A 59 -24.60 1.51 3.47
N LEU A 60 -24.08 2.73 3.66
CA LEU A 60 -23.69 3.26 4.97
C LEU A 60 -24.89 3.37 5.91
N ALA A 61 -26.03 3.86 5.43
CA ALA A 61 -27.25 3.96 6.22
C ALA A 61 -27.76 2.59 6.68
N ILE A 62 -27.86 1.62 5.77
CA ILE A 62 -28.28 0.25 6.07
C ILE A 62 -27.31 -0.40 7.06
N ALA A 63 -26.01 -0.25 6.84
CA ALA A 63 -24.99 -0.83 7.72
C ALA A 63 -25.11 -0.28 9.15
N ARG A 64 -25.28 1.05 9.31
CA ARG A 64 -25.52 1.70 10.60
C ARG A 64 -26.78 1.18 11.28
N GLU A 65 -27.91 1.13 10.57
CA GLU A 65 -29.19 0.67 11.12
C GLU A 65 -29.17 -0.80 11.56
N GLU A 66 -28.38 -1.62 10.89
CA GLU A 66 -28.27 -3.06 11.15
C GLU A 66 -27.06 -3.40 12.06
N GLY A 67 -26.33 -2.40 12.55
CA GLY A 67 -25.16 -2.58 13.42
C GLY A 67 -24.01 -3.34 12.75
N VAL A 68 -23.87 -3.20 11.42
CA VAL A 68 -22.80 -3.82 10.63
C VAL A 68 -21.72 -2.79 10.35
N THR A 69 -20.47 -3.16 10.65
CA THR A 69 -19.30 -2.31 10.38
C THR A 69 -19.05 -2.21 8.87
N VAL A 70 -18.45 -1.11 8.43
CA VAL A 70 -18.16 -0.82 7.03
C VAL A 70 -16.65 -0.72 6.80
N LEU A 71 -16.21 -1.21 5.64
CA LEU A 71 -14.83 -1.09 5.17
C LEU A 71 -14.82 -0.52 3.74
N PRO A 72 -14.42 0.75 3.54
CA PRO A 72 -14.21 1.31 2.21
C PRO A 72 -12.97 0.67 1.58
N ARG A 73 -13.07 0.22 0.33
CA ARG A 73 -11.99 -0.49 -0.35
C ARG A 73 -11.74 0.05 -1.75
N GLY A 74 -10.47 0.36 -2.02
CA GLY A 74 -9.92 0.62 -3.35
C GLY A 74 -9.40 -0.65 -4.01
N GLY A 75 -8.21 -0.58 -4.61
CA GLY A 75 -7.60 -1.71 -5.33
C GLY A 75 -7.27 -2.95 -4.48
N GLY A 76 -7.33 -2.87 -3.14
CA GLY A 76 -6.94 -3.96 -2.24
C GLY A 76 -5.46 -4.29 -2.32
N THR A 77 -4.60 -3.26 -2.39
CA THR A 77 -3.15 -3.39 -2.60
C THR A 77 -2.33 -3.20 -1.33
N SER A 78 -2.99 -3.00 -0.18
CA SER A 78 -2.35 -2.84 1.12
C SER A 78 -1.51 -4.05 1.49
N GLN A 79 -0.37 -3.80 2.13
CA GLN A 79 0.52 -4.83 2.68
C GLN A 79 0.36 -4.99 4.20
N SER A 80 -0.48 -4.15 4.81
CA SER A 80 -0.61 -4.02 6.27
C SER A 80 -1.96 -4.54 6.79
N GLY A 81 -2.83 -5.09 5.94
CA GLY A 81 -4.14 -5.61 6.34
C GLY A 81 -5.21 -4.53 6.54
N GLN A 82 -5.01 -3.34 5.98
CA GLN A 82 -5.94 -2.21 6.10
C GLN A 82 -7.27 -2.48 5.40
N THR A 83 -7.23 -3.30 4.34
CA THR A 83 -8.36 -3.48 3.43
C THR A 83 -9.12 -4.78 3.66
N VAL A 84 -8.78 -5.52 4.72
CA VAL A 84 -9.47 -6.75 5.14
C VAL A 84 -10.15 -6.55 6.49
N GLY A 85 -11.33 -7.14 6.64
CA GLY A 85 -12.11 -6.95 7.85
C GLY A 85 -13.45 -7.65 7.78
N ARG A 86 -13.97 -7.97 8.95
CA ARG A 86 -15.29 -8.56 9.12
C ARG A 86 -16.37 -7.47 9.05
N SER A 87 -16.51 -6.88 7.88
CA SER A 87 -17.36 -5.70 7.62
C SER A 87 -18.15 -5.89 6.32
N LEU A 88 -19.12 -5.02 6.07
CA LEU A 88 -19.60 -4.76 4.72
C LEU A 88 -18.51 -4.02 3.95
N VAL A 89 -17.90 -4.68 2.96
CA VAL A 89 -16.87 -4.08 2.13
C VAL A 89 -17.54 -3.29 0.99
N ILE A 90 -17.14 -2.04 0.79
CA ILE A 90 -17.64 -1.21 -0.33
C ILE A 90 -16.48 -1.00 -1.31
N ASP A 91 -16.57 -1.57 -2.51
CA ASP A 91 -15.53 -1.53 -3.55
C ASP A 91 -15.78 -0.39 -4.56
N PHE A 92 -15.00 0.68 -4.47
CA PHE A 92 -15.16 1.88 -5.30
C PHE A 92 -14.62 1.71 -6.73
N THR A 93 -13.90 0.63 -7.03
CA THR A 93 -13.00 0.58 -8.18
C THR A 93 -13.69 0.44 -9.54
N LYS A 94 -14.91 -0.11 -9.57
CA LYS A 94 -15.58 -0.46 -10.83
C LYS A 94 -16.23 0.73 -11.51
N HIS A 95 -16.94 1.57 -10.76
CA HIS A 95 -17.79 2.63 -11.31
C HIS A 95 -17.49 4.03 -10.77
N LEU A 96 -17.00 4.17 -9.53
CA LEU A 96 -16.76 5.47 -8.87
C LEU A 96 -15.32 5.95 -9.12
N ASN A 97 -14.95 6.10 -10.38
CA ASN A 97 -13.57 6.36 -10.84
C ASN A 97 -13.45 7.54 -11.83
N ASN A 98 -14.32 8.54 -11.72
CA ASN A 98 -14.35 9.70 -12.60
C ASN A 98 -13.50 10.88 -12.13
N ILE A 99 -13.07 11.70 -13.08
CA ILE A 99 -12.65 13.08 -12.83
C ILE A 99 -13.91 13.93 -12.83
N VAL A 100 -14.16 14.63 -11.72
CA VAL A 100 -15.40 15.40 -11.50
C VAL A 100 -15.22 16.86 -11.91
N GLU A 101 -14.05 17.44 -11.60
CA GLU A 101 -13.73 18.84 -11.91
C GLU A 101 -12.23 18.99 -12.21
N THR A 102 -11.88 19.91 -13.11
CA THR A 102 -10.48 20.24 -13.42
C THR A 102 -10.29 21.76 -13.39
N ASN A 103 -9.24 22.23 -12.71
CA ASN A 103 -8.79 23.61 -12.76
C ASN A 103 -7.27 23.64 -12.97
N PHE A 104 -6.84 23.48 -14.23
CA PHE A 104 -5.42 23.38 -14.55
C PHE A 104 -4.66 24.69 -14.34
N ASP A 105 -5.32 25.85 -14.41
CA ASP A 105 -4.69 27.14 -14.12
C ASP A 105 -4.30 27.25 -12.64
N ALA A 106 -5.15 26.75 -11.73
CA ALA A 106 -4.84 26.61 -10.31
C ALA A 106 -3.98 25.37 -9.98
N GLY A 107 -3.78 24.49 -10.96
CA GLY A 107 -3.08 23.21 -10.76
C GLY A 107 -3.88 22.25 -9.87
N GLU A 108 -5.19 22.12 -10.08
CA GLU A 108 -6.07 21.29 -9.24
C GLU A 108 -6.99 20.37 -10.05
N VAL A 109 -7.40 19.27 -9.41
CA VAL A 109 -8.39 18.32 -9.93
C VAL A 109 -9.24 17.76 -8.79
N VAL A 110 -10.52 17.52 -9.03
CA VAL A 110 -11.42 16.81 -8.11
C VAL A 110 -11.79 15.47 -8.72
N VAL A 111 -11.66 14.40 -7.95
CA VAL A 111 -11.86 13.03 -8.42
C VAL A 111 -12.71 12.19 -7.47
N GLU A 112 -13.33 11.15 -8.02
CA GLU A 112 -13.94 10.10 -7.22
C GLU A 112 -12.87 9.15 -6.63
N PRO A 113 -13.11 8.53 -5.45
CA PRO A 113 -12.09 7.79 -4.71
C PRO A 113 -11.57 6.52 -5.43
N GLY A 114 -12.35 5.97 -6.36
CA GLY A 114 -12.01 4.74 -7.08
C GLY A 114 -11.11 4.95 -8.30
N ILE A 115 -10.78 6.19 -8.68
CA ILE A 115 -9.89 6.44 -9.83
C ILE A 115 -8.48 5.94 -9.52
N VAL A 116 -7.89 5.21 -10.47
CA VAL A 116 -6.52 4.70 -10.38
C VAL A 116 -5.53 5.82 -10.71
N MET A 117 -4.42 5.90 -9.98
CA MET A 117 -3.40 6.96 -10.16
C MET A 117 -2.91 7.11 -11.60
N ASP A 118 -2.50 6.00 -12.24
CA ASP A 118 -2.07 6.03 -13.64
C ASP A 118 -3.19 6.45 -14.59
N ASP A 119 -4.44 6.14 -14.25
CA ASP A 119 -5.61 6.53 -15.05
C ASP A 119 -5.88 8.03 -14.96
N LEU A 120 -5.82 8.60 -13.75
CA LEU A 120 -5.85 10.04 -13.54
C LEU A 120 -4.77 10.73 -14.39
N ASN A 121 -3.51 10.34 -14.21
CA ASN A 121 -2.37 10.96 -14.90
C ASN A 121 -2.47 10.84 -16.43
N ARG A 122 -2.99 9.72 -16.95
CA ARG A 122 -3.22 9.57 -18.39
C ARG A 122 -4.28 10.53 -18.91
N ARG A 123 -5.39 10.68 -18.18
CA ARG A 123 -6.53 11.53 -18.58
C ARG A 123 -6.19 13.02 -18.53
N ILE A 124 -5.30 13.45 -17.63
CA ILE A 124 -4.87 14.86 -17.53
C ILE A 124 -3.58 15.18 -18.31
N LYS A 125 -2.94 14.20 -18.95
CA LYS A 125 -1.62 14.34 -19.59
C LYS A 125 -1.49 15.53 -20.54
N SER A 126 -2.54 15.86 -21.29
CA SER A 126 -2.54 16.96 -22.26
C SER A 126 -2.44 18.35 -21.62
N SER A 127 -2.70 18.47 -20.30
CA SER A 127 -2.56 19.73 -19.55
C SER A 127 -1.11 20.14 -19.29
N GLY A 128 -0.14 19.22 -19.45
CA GLY A 128 1.24 19.42 -18.98
C GLY A 128 1.42 19.28 -17.46
N LEU A 129 0.35 18.93 -16.75
CA LEU A 129 0.35 18.65 -15.31
C LEU A 129 0.21 17.15 -15.02
N TRP A 130 0.58 16.76 -13.80
CA TRP A 130 0.42 15.41 -13.27
C TRP A 130 0.20 15.43 -11.76
N PHE A 131 -0.37 14.35 -11.23
CA PHE A 131 -0.43 14.07 -9.80
C PHE A 131 0.86 13.35 -9.37
N PRO A 132 1.66 13.93 -8.45
CA PRO A 132 3.06 13.57 -8.29
C PRO A 132 3.35 12.46 -7.26
N VAL A 133 2.36 11.99 -6.50
CA VAL A 133 2.56 10.95 -5.48
C VAL A 133 2.63 9.58 -6.18
N ASP A 134 3.85 9.15 -6.50
CA ASP A 134 4.14 8.05 -7.42
C ASP A 134 4.45 6.72 -6.71
N VAL A 135 3.39 6.01 -6.32
CA VAL A 135 3.49 4.68 -5.68
C VAL A 135 3.89 3.58 -6.67
N SER A 136 4.56 2.54 -6.18
CA SER A 136 4.92 1.34 -6.98
C SER A 136 3.71 0.56 -7.52
N THR A 137 2.53 0.75 -6.92
CA THR A 137 1.28 0.09 -7.33
C THR A 137 0.37 0.98 -8.18
N SER A 138 0.91 2.05 -8.79
CA SER A 138 0.18 3.14 -9.47
C SER A 138 -0.84 2.68 -10.53
N SER A 139 -0.60 1.53 -11.16
CA SER A 139 -1.47 0.92 -12.16
C SER A 139 -2.76 0.30 -11.60
N ARG A 140 -2.89 0.20 -10.27
CA ARG A 140 -4.10 -0.30 -9.59
C ARG A 140 -4.43 0.36 -8.25
N ALA A 141 -3.50 1.14 -7.66
CA ALA A 141 -3.78 1.95 -6.48
C ALA A 141 -4.79 3.03 -6.83
N THR A 142 -5.85 3.16 -6.02
CA THR A 142 -6.84 4.21 -6.20
C THR A 142 -6.51 5.41 -5.34
N ILE A 143 -6.90 6.61 -5.78
CA ILE A 143 -6.68 7.86 -5.04
C ILE A 143 -7.28 7.77 -3.63
N GLY A 144 -8.49 7.24 -3.47
CA GLY A 144 -9.09 7.06 -2.14
C GLY A 144 -8.29 6.12 -1.24
N GLY A 145 -7.75 5.02 -1.78
CA GLY A 145 -6.88 4.12 -1.03
C GLY A 145 -5.57 4.80 -0.64
N MET A 146 -4.97 5.56 -1.57
CA MET A 146 -3.75 6.32 -1.30
C MET A 146 -3.98 7.38 -0.22
N THR A 147 -5.08 8.13 -0.28
CA THR A 147 -5.45 9.12 0.75
C THR A 147 -5.63 8.44 2.10
N GLY A 148 -6.41 7.37 2.17
CA GLY A 148 -6.63 6.62 3.41
C GLY A 148 -5.34 6.04 4.01
N ASN A 149 -4.36 5.71 3.18
CA ASN A 149 -3.05 5.19 3.59
C ASN A 149 -1.99 6.31 3.81
N ASN A 150 -2.30 7.55 3.48
CA ASN A 150 -1.33 8.65 3.35
C ASN A 150 -0.09 8.24 2.51
N SER A 151 -0.31 7.58 1.38
CA SER A 151 0.77 6.98 0.60
C SER A 151 1.88 7.96 0.21
N CYS A 152 3.07 7.41 0.04
CA CYS A 152 4.25 8.14 -0.40
C CYS A 152 4.54 7.80 -1.87
N GLY A 153 5.75 8.08 -2.33
CA GLY A 153 6.19 7.72 -3.67
C GLY A 153 7.68 7.91 -3.82
N THR A 154 8.23 7.33 -4.88
CA THR A 154 9.66 7.41 -5.22
C THR A 154 10.19 8.84 -5.21
N ARG A 155 9.35 9.81 -5.61
CA ARG A 155 9.75 11.22 -5.73
C ARG A 155 9.28 12.10 -4.57
N SER A 156 8.96 11.50 -3.42
CA SER A 156 8.43 12.23 -2.25
C SER A 156 9.41 13.25 -1.67
N ILE A 157 10.71 13.08 -1.86
CA ILE A 157 11.72 14.08 -1.42
C ILE A 157 11.52 15.45 -2.08
N ARG A 158 10.93 15.48 -3.30
CA ARG A 158 10.61 16.73 -4.01
C ARG A 158 9.14 17.13 -3.89
N TYR A 159 8.22 16.15 -4.01
CA TYR A 159 6.79 16.45 -4.16
C TYR A 159 5.96 16.20 -2.90
N GLY A 160 6.57 15.74 -1.81
CA GLY A 160 5.86 15.34 -0.62
C GLY A 160 5.06 14.04 -0.80
N ILE A 161 4.14 13.79 0.11
CA ILE A 161 3.31 12.59 0.17
C ILE A 161 1.82 12.96 0.00
N MET A 162 0.90 12.01 0.18
CA MET A 162 -0.54 12.27 -0.02
C MET A 162 -1.06 13.49 0.76
N ARG A 163 -0.76 13.63 2.06
CA ARG A 163 -1.23 14.76 2.86
C ARG A 163 -0.81 16.14 2.31
N ASP A 164 0.35 16.20 1.64
CA ASP A 164 0.89 17.45 1.07
C ASP A 164 0.24 17.81 -0.26
N ASN A 165 -0.46 16.83 -0.88
CA ASN A 165 -1.07 16.93 -2.20
C ASN A 165 -2.60 16.83 -2.17
N VAL A 166 -3.22 16.60 -1.01
CA VAL A 166 -4.68 16.65 -0.82
C VAL A 166 -5.09 18.03 -0.32
N ARG A 167 -5.96 18.71 -1.07
CA ARG A 167 -6.48 20.05 -0.73
C ARG A 167 -7.77 20.00 0.07
N ALA A 168 -8.67 19.09 -0.30
CA ALA A 168 -9.93 18.91 0.39
C ALA A 168 -10.49 17.50 0.16
N ILE A 169 -11.35 17.06 1.08
CA ILE A 169 -12.09 15.81 1.01
C ILE A 169 -13.54 16.10 1.39
N ASP A 170 -14.47 15.82 0.48
CA ASP A 170 -15.89 15.65 0.85
C ASP A 170 -16.06 14.23 1.37
N ALA A 171 -16.71 14.05 2.52
CA ALA A 171 -16.83 12.72 3.15
C ALA A 171 -18.15 12.54 3.90
N TRP A 172 -18.51 11.28 4.14
CA TRP A 172 -19.52 10.90 5.12
C TRP A 172 -18.88 10.53 6.44
N LEU A 173 -19.43 11.07 7.53
CA LEU A 173 -19.16 10.62 8.89
C LEU A 173 -19.92 9.32 9.19
N ALA A 174 -19.57 8.62 10.27
CA ALA A 174 -20.20 7.36 10.66
C ALA A 174 -21.73 7.46 10.86
N ASN A 175 -22.20 8.62 11.34
CA ASN A 175 -23.63 8.91 11.51
C ASN A 175 -24.36 9.24 10.18
N GLY A 176 -23.65 9.27 9.05
CA GLY A 176 -24.18 9.60 7.72
C GLY A 176 -24.20 11.09 7.37
N THR A 177 -23.76 11.99 8.26
CA THR A 177 -23.63 13.42 7.95
C THR A 177 -22.54 13.63 6.89
N GLU A 178 -22.87 14.41 5.86
CA GLU A 178 -21.87 14.90 4.89
C GLU A 178 -21.08 16.07 5.46
N ALA A 179 -19.76 16.04 5.27
CA ALA A 179 -18.85 17.06 5.74
C ALA A 179 -17.78 17.37 4.68
N HIS A 180 -17.44 18.65 4.58
CA HIS A 180 -16.33 19.14 3.77
C HIS A 180 -15.11 19.36 4.67
N PHE A 181 -14.05 18.61 4.42
CA PHE A 181 -12.75 18.77 5.08
C PHE A 181 -11.82 19.51 4.12
N GLY A 182 -11.35 20.67 4.53
CA GLY A 182 -10.45 21.52 3.74
C GLY A 182 -9.80 22.57 4.63
N GLU A 183 -9.30 23.64 4.02
CA GLU A 183 -8.81 24.81 4.75
C GLU A 183 -9.96 25.49 5.49
N LEU A 184 -9.80 25.63 6.80
CA LEU A 184 -10.72 26.36 7.67
C LEU A 184 -10.03 27.60 8.24
N ASP A 185 -10.79 28.69 8.34
CA ASP A 185 -10.37 29.88 9.06
C ASP A 185 -10.49 29.67 10.58
N ALA A 186 -9.73 30.44 11.36
CA ALA A 186 -9.61 30.25 12.82
C ALA A 186 -10.95 30.33 13.59
N GLY A 187 -11.95 31.01 13.02
CA GLY A 187 -13.29 31.18 13.60
C GLY A 187 -14.37 30.26 13.03
N PHE A 188 -14.08 29.49 11.96
CA PHE A 188 -15.07 28.75 11.18
C PHE A 188 -16.22 29.63 10.63
N GLU A 189 -16.04 30.96 10.60
CA GLU A 189 -17.11 31.93 10.36
C GLU A 189 -17.55 31.94 8.89
N ARG A 190 -16.60 31.68 7.98
CA ARG A 190 -16.86 31.65 6.53
C ARG A 190 -17.37 30.31 6.02
N ALA A 191 -17.33 29.27 6.86
CA ALA A 191 -17.63 27.92 6.42
C ALA A 191 -19.11 27.56 6.66
N ASN A 192 -19.85 27.41 5.56
CA ASN A 192 -21.22 26.92 5.57
C ASN A 192 -21.22 25.40 5.79
N MET A 193 -21.53 24.96 7.01
CA MET A 193 -21.54 23.54 7.39
C MET A 193 -22.62 23.26 8.44
N PRO A 194 -23.12 22.01 8.54
CA PRO A 194 -24.03 21.61 9.59
C PRO A 194 -23.46 21.85 10.99
N ASP A 195 -24.30 22.16 11.97
CA ASP A 195 -23.86 22.42 13.36
C ASP A 195 -23.08 21.23 13.96
N THR A 196 -23.48 20.00 13.63
CA THR A 196 -22.78 18.78 14.07
C THR A 196 -21.33 18.70 13.56
N VAL A 197 -21.08 19.19 12.34
CA VAL A 197 -19.74 19.26 11.73
C VAL A 197 -18.95 20.42 12.35
N ARG A 198 -19.61 21.57 12.57
CA ARG A 198 -19.00 22.71 13.27
C ARG A 198 -18.53 22.33 14.67
N ASP A 199 -19.35 21.59 15.41
CA ASP A 199 -19.01 21.10 16.74
C ASP A 199 -17.87 20.06 16.69
N LEU A 200 -17.83 19.21 15.65
CA LEU A 200 -16.70 18.30 15.44
C LEU A 200 -15.39 19.07 15.30
N PHE A 201 -15.35 20.11 14.45
CA PHE A 201 -14.15 20.91 14.26
C PHE A 201 -13.76 21.72 15.50
N ARG A 202 -14.73 22.24 16.26
CA ARG A 202 -14.46 22.86 17.57
C ARG A 202 -13.85 21.88 18.56
N ASP A 203 -14.36 20.66 18.60
CA ASP A 203 -13.85 19.63 19.50
C ASP A 203 -12.43 19.20 19.11
N LEU A 204 -12.14 19.06 17.81
CA LEU A 204 -10.78 18.81 17.31
C LEU A 204 -9.82 19.93 17.69
N ARG A 205 -10.24 21.20 17.54
CA ARG A 205 -9.42 22.35 17.94
C ARG A 205 -9.14 22.32 19.45
N ARG A 206 -10.15 22.03 20.26
CA ARG A 206 -10.01 21.90 21.71
C ARG A 206 -9.05 20.77 22.10
N PHE A 207 -9.08 19.64 21.39
CA PHE A 207 -8.09 18.58 21.60
C PHE A 207 -6.67 19.05 21.28
N GLY A 208 -6.48 19.75 20.15
CA GLY A 208 -5.19 20.32 19.77
C GLY A 208 -4.68 21.37 20.76
N GLU A 209 -5.55 22.26 21.26
CA GLU A 209 -5.22 23.25 22.30
C GLU A 209 -4.81 22.56 23.61
N ARG A 210 -5.62 21.61 24.08
CA ARG A 210 -5.43 20.87 25.35
C ARG A 210 -4.12 20.08 25.36
N GLU A 211 -3.77 19.45 24.24
CA GLU A 211 -2.62 18.53 24.14
C GLU A 211 -1.45 19.13 23.36
N SER A 212 -1.43 20.44 23.13
CA SER A 212 -0.48 21.12 22.23
C SER A 212 0.99 20.77 22.49
N GLU A 213 1.43 20.88 23.75
CA GLU A 213 2.80 20.57 24.16
C GLU A 213 3.15 19.07 24.03
N HIS A 214 2.16 18.18 24.15
CA HIS A 214 2.34 16.75 24.02
C HIS A 214 2.47 16.38 22.53
N ILE A 215 1.52 16.82 21.70
CA ILE A 215 1.49 16.56 20.25
C ILE A 215 2.79 17.05 19.59
N ALA A 216 3.29 18.23 19.97
CA ALA A 216 4.53 18.78 19.42
C ALA A 216 5.78 17.92 19.67
N ARG A 217 5.74 16.99 20.62
CA ARG A 217 6.86 16.10 20.99
C ARG A 217 6.57 14.62 20.74
N ALA A 218 5.34 14.27 20.35
CA ALA A 218 4.88 12.88 20.25
C ALA A 218 5.40 12.15 19.02
N PHE A 219 5.87 12.88 17.99
CA PHE A 219 6.18 12.33 16.68
C PHE A 219 7.64 12.53 16.25
N PRO A 220 8.20 11.57 15.49
CA PRO A 220 9.52 11.73 14.89
C PRO A 220 9.51 12.78 13.77
N GLU A 221 10.65 13.45 13.56
CA GLU A 221 10.82 14.51 12.55
C GLU A 221 11.16 13.98 11.13
N VAL A 222 11.15 12.65 10.93
CA VAL A 222 11.39 12.05 9.63
C VAL A 222 10.31 12.46 8.61
N SER A 223 10.70 12.72 7.37
CA SER A 223 9.80 13.20 6.31
C SER A 223 8.65 12.21 6.01
N ARG A 224 8.95 10.91 6.12
CA ARG A 224 8.00 9.81 5.95
C ARG A 224 7.53 9.28 7.30
N ARG A 225 6.40 9.82 7.74
CA ARG A 225 5.64 9.41 8.92
C ARG A 225 4.18 9.35 8.52
N VAL A 226 3.60 8.15 8.50
CA VAL A 226 2.19 7.96 8.16
C VAL A 226 1.40 7.24 9.25
N GLY A 227 2.05 6.80 10.32
CA GLY A 227 1.41 6.01 11.36
C GLY A 227 0.63 6.82 12.40
N GLY A 228 -0.52 6.30 12.79
CA GLY A 228 -1.47 6.97 13.66
C GLY A 228 -2.30 8.04 12.95
N TYR A 229 -3.15 8.73 13.69
CA TYR A 229 -3.81 9.92 13.15
C TYR A 229 -2.83 11.09 13.11
N LEU A 230 -2.89 11.90 12.05
CA LEU A 230 -2.09 13.11 11.88
C LEU A 230 -2.58 14.25 12.79
N ILE A 231 -2.57 14.03 14.11
CA ILE A 231 -3.09 14.97 15.12
C ILE A 231 -2.22 16.24 15.26
N ASP A 232 -1.02 16.26 14.70
CA ASP A 232 -0.27 17.51 14.50
C ASP A 232 -1.02 18.48 13.59
N SER A 233 -1.89 17.99 12.71
CA SER A 233 -2.72 18.84 11.84
C SER A 233 -3.85 19.56 12.57
N ILE A 234 -4.12 19.26 13.84
CA ILE A 234 -5.15 19.95 14.65
C ILE A 234 -4.54 20.91 15.66
N LEU A 235 -3.21 21.07 15.68
CA LEU A 235 -2.54 22.04 16.51
C LEU A 235 -2.98 23.48 16.17
N PRO A 236 -3.20 24.34 17.16
CA PRO A 236 -3.43 25.75 16.91
C PRO A 236 -2.18 26.37 16.31
N ASP A 237 -2.31 27.03 15.16
CA ASP A 237 -1.19 27.80 14.61
C ASP A 237 -0.94 29.05 15.47
N ALA A 238 0.32 29.28 15.84
CA ALA A 238 0.77 30.48 16.54
C ALA A 238 0.60 31.76 15.70
N ALA A 239 0.52 31.64 14.37
CA ALA A 239 0.38 32.75 13.43
C ALA A 239 -1.03 32.91 12.82
N GLY A 240 -2.00 32.06 13.18
CA GLY A 240 -3.39 32.13 12.69
C GLY A 240 -3.60 31.71 11.22
N GLN A 241 -2.69 30.92 10.64
CA GLN A 241 -2.82 30.36 9.30
C GLN A 241 -3.99 29.37 9.20
N PRO A 242 -4.60 29.24 8.00
CA PRO A 242 -5.63 28.24 7.75
C PRO A 242 -5.14 26.82 8.03
N ILE A 243 -5.95 26.03 8.73
CA ILE A 243 -5.67 24.60 8.97
C ILE A 243 -6.41 23.79 7.91
N ASN A 244 -5.70 22.96 7.16
CA ASN A 244 -6.33 21.99 6.28
C ASN A 244 -6.76 20.74 7.06
N THR A 245 -8.05 20.68 7.41
CA THR A 245 -8.65 19.56 8.15
C THR A 245 -8.70 18.25 7.36
N ALA A 246 -8.53 18.28 6.04
CA ALA A 246 -8.41 17.06 5.23
C ALA A 246 -7.16 16.24 5.59
N THR A 247 -6.14 16.90 6.14
CA THR A 247 -4.90 16.26 6.62
C THR A 247 -5.19 15.16 7.63
N LEU A 248 -6.13 15.38 8.56
CA LEU A 248 -6.49 14.38 9.59
C LEU A 248 -7.07 13.10 8.98
N LEU A 249 -7.74 13.20 7.83
CA LEU A 249 -8.29 12.04 7.13
C LEU A 249 -7.24 11.30 6.29
N CYS A 250 -6.13 11.95 5.95
CA CYS A 250 -5.01 11.30 5.28
C CYS A 250 -4.32 10.33 6.26
N GLY A 251 -4.27 9.04 5.93
CA GLY A 251 -3.71 8.03 6.84
C GLY A 251 -4.71 7.49 7.86
N SER A 252 -5.97 7.95 7.83
CA SER A 252 -7.02 7.45 8.75
C SER A 252 -7.52 6.05 8.40
N GLU A 253 -7.11 5.46 7.27
CA GLU A 253 -7.48 4.09 6.85
C GLU A 253 -9.00 3.83 6.78
N GLY A 254 -9.79 4.89 6.58
CA GLY A 254 -11.25 4.80 6.55
C GLY A 254 -11.86 4.53 7.92
N THR A 255 -11.15 4.80 9.02
CA THR A 255 -11.67 4.66 10.39
C THR A 255 -12.42 5.90 10.86
N LEU A 256 -12.16 7.08 10.30
CA LEU A 256 -12.80 8.33 10.73
C LEU A 256 -13.98 8.73 9.84
N ALA A 257 -13.83 8.59 8.51
CA ALA A 257 -14.84 8.97 7.54
C ALA A 257 -14.69 8.18 6.24
N VAL A 258 -15.73 8.19 5.40
CA VAL A 258 -15.70 7.60 4.06
C VAL A 258 -15.65 8.71 3.02
N SER A 259 -14.55 8.79 2.27
CA SER A 259 -14.38 9.81 1.24
C SER A 259 -15.41 9.66 0.12
N LYS A 260 -16.00 10.79 -0.28
CA LYS A 260 -16.94 10.96 -1.39
C LYS A 260 -16.24 11.58 -2.60
N LEU A 261 -15.52 12.67 -2.40
CA LEU A 261 -14.71 13.34 -3.43
C LEU A 261 -13.38 13.80 -2.83
N ILE A 262 -12.32 13.81 -3.65
CA ILE A 262 -10.98 14.20 -3.22
C ILE A 262 -10.45 15.26 -4.18
N ARG A 263 -10.12 16.45 -3.65
CA ARG A 263 -9.46 17.53 -4.38
C ARG A 263 -7.95 17.42 -4.22
N LEU A 264 -7.24 17.35 -5.33
CA LEU A 264 -5.80 17.12 -5.40
C LEU A 264 -5.07 18.33 -6.00
N LYS A 265 -3.88 18.59 -5.48
CA LYS A 265 -2.88 19.46 -6.08
C LYS A 265 -2.13 18.69 -7.18
N LEU A 266 -1.97 19.33 -8.33
CA LEU A 266 -1.17 18.86 -9.45
C LEU A 266 0.17 19.60 -9.49
N SER A 267 1.16 18.94 -10.08
CA SER A 267 2.50 19.49 -10.34
C SER A 267 2.75 19.58 -11.84
N ARG A 268 3.72 20.41 -12.25
CA ARG A 268 4.21 20.41 -13.64
C ARG A 268 4.91 19.08 -13.93
N GLN A 269 4.62 18.50 -15.09
CA GLN A 269 5.25 17.27 -15.55
C GLN A 269 6.72 17.53 -15.88
N PRO A 270 7.68 16.83 -15.25
CA PRO A 270 9.08 16.95 -15.64
C PRO A 270 9.30 16.43 -17.06
N VAL A 271 9.92 17.25 -17.90
CA VAL A 271 10.21 16.94 -19.31
C VAL A 271 11.63 16.40 -19.47
N ASN A 272 12.58 16.98 -18.74
CA ASN A 272 14.00 16.65 -18.80
C ASN A 272 14.39 15.85 -17.57
N LYS A 273 15.08 14.73 -17.78
CA LYS A 273 15.52 13.82 -16.72
C LYS A 273 16.86 13.20 -17.06
N ALA A 274 17.63 12.88 -16.02
CA ALA A 274 18.82 12.06 -16.16
C ALA A 274 18.98 11.16 -14.92
N LEU A 275 19.47 9.95 -15.15
CA LEU A 275 19.62 8.91 -14.14
C LEU A 275 21.09 8.52 -13.99
N GLY A 276 21.56 8.45 -12.75
CA GLY A 276 22.83 7.86 -12.36
C GLY A 276 22.60 6.54 -11.64
N ILE A 277 23.34 5.49 -12.02
CA ILE A 277 23.32 4.19 -11.33
C ILE A 277 24.66 4.05 -10.60
N CYS A 278 24.66 4.34 -9.31
CA CYS A 278 25.82 4.23 -8.44
C CYS A 278 25.99 2.78 -7.96
N HIS A 279 27.13 2.17 -8.26
CA HIS A 279 27.46 0.79 -7.88
C HIS A 279 28.28 0.77 -6.60
N PHE A 280 27.92 -0.08 -5.64
CA PHE A 280 28.65 -0.23 -4.39
C PHE A 280 29.11 -1.66 -4.18
N ARG A 281 30.33 -1.83 -3.69
CA ARG A 281 30.88 -3.15 -3.35
C ARG A 281 30.32 -3.73 -2.06
N THR A 282 29.77 -2.88 -1.20
CA THR A 282 29.13 -3.30 0.05
C THR A 282 27.80 -2.57 0.22
N PHE A 283 26.85 -3.24 0.87
CA PHE A 283 25.56 -2.64 1.20
C PHE A 283 25.70 -1.44 2.13
N ARG A 284 26.59 -1.52 3.12
CA ARG A 284 26.84 -0.45 4.11
C ARG A 284 27.30 0.85 3.44
N ALA A 285 28.24 0.77 2.49
CA ALA A 285 28.71 1.95 1.75
C ALA A 285 27.59 2.65 0.96
N ALA A 286 26.65 1.89 0.39
CA ALA A 286 25.48 2.47 -0.28
C ALA A 286 24.59 3.25 0.71
N MET A 287 24.35 2.69 1.90
CA MET A 287 23.52 3.35 2.92
C MET A 287 24.19 4.61 3.50
N GLU A 288 25.51 4.59 3.69
CA GLU A 288 26.26 5.78 4.13
C GLU A 288 26.24 6.89 3.07
N ALA A 289 26.37 6.54 1.79
CA ALA A 289 26.39 7.50 0.68
C ALA A 289 25.06 8.24 0.50
N ALA A 290 23.93 7.64 0.89
CA ALA A 290 22.60 8.21 0.68
C ALA A 290 22.48 9.63 1.26
N GLN A 291 23.00 9.88 2.47
CA GLN A 291 22.94 11.19 3.13
C GLN A 291 23.69 12.29 2.36
N HIS A 292 24.76 11.95 1.64
CA HIS A 292 25.54 12.90 0.85
C HIS A 292 24.95 13.11 -0.55
N ILE A 293 24.43 12.03 -1.16
CA ILE A 293 23.83 12.09 -2.50
C ILE A 293 22.59 13.00 -2.51
N VAL A 294 21.78 12.99 -1.45
CA VAL A 294 20.58 13.84 -1.38
C VAL A 294 20.90 15.34 -1.39
N GLU A 295 22.10 15.74 -0.94
CA GLU A 295 22.53 17.15 -0.96
C GLU A 295 22.72 17.70 -2.39
N LEU A 296 22.83 16.82 -3.39
CA LEU A 296 22.87 17.21 -4.81
C LEU A 296 21.49 17.60 -5.38
N GLY A 297 20.42 17.49 -4.57
CA GLY A 297 19.05 17.82 -4.96
C GLY A 297 18.42 16.89 -6.01
N PRO A 298 18.57 15.55 -5.93
CA PRO A 298 17.84 14.63 -6.81
C PRO A 298 16.33 14.66 -6.55
N VAL A 299 15.54 14.12 -7.49
CA VAL A 299 14.12 13.79 -7.25
C VAL A 299 13.94 12.43 -6.60
N ALA A 300 14.92 11.54 -6.69
CA ALA A 300 14.83 10.19 -6.13
C ALA A 300 16.24 9.62 -5.89
N VAL A 301 16.39 8.85 -4.81
CA VAL A 301 17.54 7.97 -4.57
C VAL A 301 17.01 6.62 -4.09
N GLU A 302 17.10 5.61 -4.93
CA GLU A 302 16.44 4.32 -4.71
C GLU A 302 17.42 3.16 -4.67
N LEU A 303 17.26 2.29 -3.68
CA LEU A 303 18.12 1.12 -3.47
C LEU A 303 17.62 -0.09 -4.25
N VAL A 304 18.57 -0.81 -4.86
CA VAL A 304 18.42 -2.18 -5.37
C VAL A 304 19.53 -3.02 -4.74
N ASP A 305 19.19 -4.02 -3.93
CA ASP A 305 20.17 -4.91 -3.28
C ASP A 305 20.64 -6.05 -4.17
N LYS A 306 21.68 -6.75 -3.72
CA LYS A 306 22.23 -7.95 -4.36
C LYS A 306 21.18 -9.00 -4.71
N THR A 307 20.28 -9.32 -3.77
CA THR A 307 19.26 -10.35 -3.98
C THR A 307 18.35 -9.97 -5.15
N LEU A 308 17.91 -8.72 -5.20
CA LEU A 308 17.08 -8.21 -6.29
C LEU A 308 17.84 -8.18 -7.61
N ILE A 309 19.13 -7.84 -7.60
CA ILE A 309 20.00 -7.88 -8.79
C ILE A 309 20.07 -9.31 -9.34
N GLU A 310 20.33 -10.30 -8.49
CA GLU A 310 20.44 -11.71 -8.87
C GLU A 310 19.10 -12.25 -9.41
N LEU A 311 18.00 -12.06 -8.66
CA LEU A 311 16.68 -12.51 -9.08
C LEU A 311 16.20 -11.84 -10.38
N ALA A 312 16.44 -10.53 -10.54
CA ALA A 312 16.08 -9.82 -11.77
C ALA A 312 16.89 -10.33 -12.97
N SER A 313 18.16 -10.69 -12.76
CA SER A 313 19.03 -11.24 -13.80
C SER A 313 18.54 -12.59 -14.32
N ASP A 314 17.85 -13.37 -13.48
CA ASP A 314 17.26 -14.65 -13.86
C ASP A 314 15.95 -14.55 -14.64
N ILE A 315 15.24 -13.42 -14.50
CA ILE A 315 13.96 -13.21 -15.17
C ILE A 315 14.20 -12.69 -16.60
N ALA A 316 13.73 -13.46 -17.60
CA ALA A 316 13.94 -13.17 -19.01
C ALA A 316 13.51 -11.75 -19.46
N MET A 317 12.47 -11.17 -18.85
CA MET A 317 12.02 -9.81 -19.19
C MET A 317 12.93 -8.69 -18.63
N PHE A 318 13.71 -8.96 -17.58
CA PHE A 318 14.58 -7.97 -16.94
C PHE A 318 16.06 -8.18 -17.28
N ARG A 319 16.47 -9.41 -17.61
CA ARG A 319 17.85 -9.77 -17.96
C ARG A 319 18.54 -8.78 -18.92
N PRO A 320 17.94 -8.32 -20.04
CA PRO A 320 18.63 -7.38 -20.94
C PRO A 320 19.03 -6.05 -20.27
N ILE A 321 18.20 -5.56 -19.34
CA ILE A 321 18.49 -4.34 -18.57
C ILE A 321 19.62 -4.62 -17.57
N MET A 322 19.57 -5.76 -16.89
CA MET A 322 20.60 -6.15 -15.92
C MET A 322 21.98 -6.28 -16.59
N ASP A 323 22.06 -7.02 -17.71
CA ASP A 323 23.30 -7.24 -18.46
C ASP A 323 23.92 -5.95 -19.02
N THR A 324 23.09 -4.94 -19.31
CA THR A 324 23.53 -3.66 -19.89
C THR A 324 24.05 -2.68 -18.84
N TYR A 325 23.36 -2.57 -17.70
CA TYR A 325 23.59 -1.48 -16.74
C TYR A 325 24.28 -1.90 -15.46
N VAL A 326 24.26 -3.19 -15.10
CA VAL A 326 24.94 -3.69 -13.89
C VAL A 326 26.37 -4.11 -14.23
N ARG A 327 27.34 -3.46 -13.59
CA ARG A 327 28.77 -3.71 -13.82
C ARG A 327 29.40 -4.50 -12.69
N GLY A 328 30.07 -5.60 -13.03
CA GLY A 328 30.75 -6.45 -12.06
C GLY A 328 29.76 -7.20 -11.16
N ALA A 329 30.07 -7.31 -9.88
CA ALA A 329 29.23 -7.97 -8.87
C ALA A 329 29.01 -7.00 -7.68
N PRO A 330 28.21 -5.94 -7.86
CA PRO A 330 27.90 -5.00 -6.78
C PRO A 330 26.97 -5.65 -5.75
N ASP A 331 27.15 -5.31 -4.48
CA ASP A 331 26.23 -5.73 -3.42
C ASP A 331 25.00 -4.81 -3.32
N ALA A 332 25.09 -3.59 -3.86
CA ALA A 332 23.99 -2.64 -3.92
C ALA A 332 24.15 -1.66 -5.08
N LEU A 333 23.00 -1.16 -5.58
CA LEU A 333 22.91 -0.03 -6.49
C LEU A 333 22.07 1.08 -5.85
N LEU A 334 22.48 2.33 -6.05
CA LEU A 334 21.59 3.49 -5.86
C LEU A 334 21.23 4.12 -7.21
N LEU A 335 19.93 4.20 -7.49
CA LEU A 335 19.37 4.87 -8.65
C LEU A 335 19.08 6.33 -8.29
N VAL A 336 19.83 7.27 -8.86
CA VAL A 336 19.76 8.71 -8.57
C VAL A 336 19.17 9.45 -9.76
N GLU A 337 17.94 9.96 -9.66
CA GLU A 337 17.29 10.71 -10.74
C GLU A 337 17.34 12.22 -10.47
N PHE A 338 17.71 12.99 -11.48
CA PHE A 338 17.56 14.44 -11.54
C PHE A 338 16.49 14.79 -12.57
N ALA A 339 15.67 15.81 -12.28
CA ALA A 339 14.55 16.20 -13.13
C ALA A 339 14.33 17.72 -13.12
N GLU A 340 15.32 18.46 -13.58
CA GLU A 340 15.30 19.92 -13.72
C GLU A 340 14.75 20.36 -15.07
N ASP A 341 14.32 21.62 -15.16
CA ASP A 341 13.73 22.20 -16.37
C ASP A 341 14.69 22.19 -17.57
N GLU A 342 15.99 22.37 -17.34
CA GLU A 342 17.02 22.31 -18.38
C GLU A 342 17.82 20.99 -18.34
N GLN A 343 17.88 20.27 -19.46
CA GLN A 343 18.65 19.02 -19.53
C GLN A 343 20.14 19.22 -19.24
N ALA A 344 20.71 20.37 -19.59
CA ALA A 344 22.11 20.70 -19.28
C ALA A 344 22.38 20.71 -17.77
N GLU A 345 21.41 21.14 -16.95
CA GLU A 345 21.54 21.09 -15.49
C GLU A 345 21.52 19.65 -14.96
N ASN A 346 20.62 18.81 -15.49
CA ASN A 346 20.59 17.39 -15.13
C ASN A 346 21.94 16.70 -15.41
N LEU A 347 22.56 17.00 -16.56
CA LEU A 347 23.87 16.46 -16.92
C LEU A 347 25.00 16.98 -16.02
N ARG A 348 24.99 18.26 -15.65
CA ARG A 348 25.94 18.82 -14.65
C ARG A 348 25.80 18.14 -13.29
N ARG A 349 24.58 17.89 -12.82
CA ARG A 349 24.36 17.17 -11.56
C ARG A 349 24.82 15.72 -11.62
N LEU A 350 24.71 15.05 -12.77
CA LEU A 350 25.32 13.73 -12.97
C LEU A 350 26.85 13.75 -12.93
N GLU A 351 27.50 14.83 -13.37
CA GLU A 351 28.96 14.99 -13.21
C GLU A 351 29.33 15.19 -11.74
N ARG A 352 28.61 16.06 -11.02
CA ARG A 352 28.80 16.24 -9.58
C ARG A 352 28.57 14.96 -8.78
N LEU A 353 27.61 14.12 -9.20
CA LEU A 353 27.40 12.80 -8.62
C LEU A 353 28.61 11.88 -8.80
N MET A 354 29.27 11.93 -9.96
CA MET A 354 30.50 11.16 -10.20
C MET A 354 31.66 11.65 -9.34
N GLU A 355 31.82 12.96 -9.21
CA GLU A 355 32.84 13.58 -8.34
C GLU A 355 32.62 13.14 -6.89
N LEU A 356 31.40 13.29 -6.37
CA LEU A 356 31.02 12.87 -5.03
C LEU A 356 31.32 11.38 -4.80
N MET A 357 30.93 10.51 -5.74
CA MET A 357 31.21 9.07 -5.63
C MET A 357 32.72 8.78 -5.61
N GLY A 358 33.52 9.54 -6.34
CA GLY A 358 34.98 9.48 -6.26
C GLY A 358 35.52 9.88 -4.89
N ASP A 359 35.02 10.98 -4.32
CA ASP A 359 35.39 11.47 -2.99
C ASP A 359 34.99 10.48 -1.87
N LEU A 360 33.90 9.74 -2.05
CA LEU A 360 33.46 8.66 -1.17
C LEU A 360 34.24 7.34 -1.36
N GLY A 361 35.26 7.32 -2.22
CA GLY A 361 36.13 6.15 -2.43
C GLY A 361 35.61 5.13 -3.46
N GLU A 362 34.59 5.49 -4.24
CA GLU A 362 33.97 4.66 -5.28
C GLU A 362 34.18 5.26 -6.69
N PRO A 363 35.44 5.41 -7.17
CA PRO A 363 35.73 6.03 -8.46
C PRO A 363 35.21 5.17 -9.63
N ASN A 364 34.68 5.83 -10.66
CA ASN A 364 34.10 5.19 -11.85
C ASN A 364 32.91 4.24 -11.57
N ALA A 365 32.25 4.39 -10.41
CA ALA A 365 31.14 3.54 -10.00
C ALA A 365 29.76 3.97 -10.55
N VAL A 366 29.68 5.05 -11.32
CA VAL A 366 28.40 5.60 -11.81
C VAL A 366 28.20 5.28 -13.30
N VAL A 367 27.04 4.71 -13.64
CA VAL A 367 26.56 4.61 -15.02
C VAL A 367 25.56 5.73 -15.29
N LYS A 368 25.85 6.57 -16.29
CA LYS A 368 24.98 7.67 -16.72
C LYS A 368 23.96 7.17 -17.74
N VAL A 369 22.69 7.53 -17.53
CA VAL A 369 21.58 7.20 -18.44
C VAL A 369 20.75 8.45 -18.69
N ALA A 370 20.82 8.99 -19.90
CA ALA A 370 20.09 10.20 -20.31
C ALA A 370 18.93 9.90 -21.27
N ASP A 371 18.90 8.74 -21.91
CA ASP A 371 17.78 8.34 -22.78
C ASP A 371 16.52 8.01 -21.94
N ALA A 372 15.38 8.55 -22.36
CA ALA A 372 14.14 8.42 -21.60
C ALA A 372 13.54 7.00 -21.64
N ALA A 373 13.73 6.25 -22.74
CA ALA A 373 13.25 4.89 -22.86
C ALA A 373 14.07 3.94 -21.98
N GLU A 374 15.38 4.12 -21.96
CA GLU A 374 16.30 3.40 -21.07
C GLU A 374 16.00 3.67 -19.60
N GLN A 375 15.85 4.96 -19.20
CA GLN A 375 15.45 5.34 -17.84
C GLN A 375 14.14 4.65 -17.43
N LYS A 376 13.13 4.65 -18.31
CA LYS A 376 11.85 4.00 -18.06
C LYS A 376 12.00 2.49 -17.85
N ALA A 377 12.86 1.83 -18.62
CA ALA A 377 13.10 0.39 -18.49
C ALA A 377 13.76 0.04 -17.14
N ILE A 378 14.76 0.82 -16.72
CA ILE A 378 15.43 0.66 -15.41
C ILE A 378 14.44 0.88 -14.25
N TRP A 379 13.64 1.95 -14.32
CA TRP A 379 12.58 2.20 -13.35
C TRP A 379 11.55 1.07 -13.31
N GLY A 380 11.28 0.42 -14.44
CA GLY A 380 10.43 -0.76 -14.52
C GLY A 380 10.95 -1.93 -13.68
N VAL A 381 12.26 -2.15 -13.63
CA VAL A 381 12.87 -3.17 -12.75
C VAL A 381 12.67 -2.80 -11.28
N ARG A 382 13.00 -1.57 -10.89
CA ARG A 382 12.85 -1.09 -9.50
C ARG A 382 11.40 -1.14 -9.02
N ALA A 383 10.44 -0.76 -9.86
CA ALA A 383 9.01 -0.84 -9.56
C ALA A 383 8.51 -2.29 -9.42
N ALA A 384 9.10 -3.22 -10.16
CA ALA A 384 8.80 -4.65 -10.06
C ALA A 384 9.47 -5.36 -8.88
N GLY A 385 10.39 -4.70 -8.15
CA GLY A 385 11.24 -5.29 -7.12
C GLY A 385 10.49 -6.14 -6.10
N LEU A 386 9.39 -5.60 -5.55
CA LEU A 386 8.46 -6.33 -4.67
C LEU A 386 8.09 -7.71 -5.21
N ASN A 387 7.68 -7.74 -6.47
CA ASN A 387 7.10 -8.92 -7.08
C ASN A 387 8.17 -9.92 -7.51
N ILE A 388 9.35 -9.42 -7.90
CA ILE A 388 10.54 -10.24 -8.19
C ILE A 388 10.92 -11.07 -6.96
N MET A 389 10.98 -10.46 -5.77
CA MET A 389 11.29 -11.20 -4.54
C MET A 389 10.24 -12.27 -4.20
N MET A 390 8.96 -12.00 -4.50
CA MET A 390 7.86 -12.93 -4.21
C MET A 390 7.79 -14.12 -5.19
N SER A 391 8.71 -14.20 -6.17
CA SER A 391 8.81 -15.32 -7.12
C SER A 391 9.47 -16.59 -6.55
N MET A 392 10.05 -16.52 -5.34
CA MET A 392 10.64 -17.67 -4.64
C MET A 392 9.63 -18.82 -4.53
N LYS A 393 10.03 -20.03 -4.95
CA LYS A 393 9.16 -21.23 -4.98
C LYS A 393 9.22 -22.10 -3.72
N SER A 394 9.98 -21.68 -2.71
CA SER A 394 10.05 -22.30 -1.40
C SER A 394 8.78 -22.07 -0.57
N ASP A 395 8.63 -22.87 0.50
CA ASP A 395 7.59 -22.66 1.53
C ASP A 395 7.80 -21.38 2.33
N GLY A 396 9.06 -21.02 2.61
CA GLY A 396 9.43 -19.71 3.14
C GLY A 396 9.19 -18.64 2.09
N LYS A 397 8.54 -17.54 2.48
CA LYS A 397 8.25 -16.37 1.64
C LYS A 397 8.77 -15.09 2.29
N PRO A 398 9.18 -14.08 1.52
CA PRO A 398 9.45 -12.74 2.05
C PRO A 398 8.17 -12.13 2.64
N VAL A 399 8.10 -11.97 3.96
CA VAL A 399 6.91 -11.45 4.66
C VAL A 399 7.03 -9.95 4.90
N SER A 400 5.96 -9.21 4.57
CA SER A 400 5.81 -7.78 4.82
C SER A 400 5.33 -7.54 6.26
N PHE A 401 6.20 -7.06 7.14
CA PHE A 401 5.78 -6.64 8.48
C PHE A 401 6.65 -5.55 9.13
N ILE A 402 7.93 -5.47 8.77
CA ILE A 402 8.88 -4.42 9.22
C ILE A 402 9.39 -3.55 8.07
N GLU A 403 8.87 -3.77 6.87
CA GLU A 403 9.37 -3.19 5.62
C GLU A 403 9.01 -1.73 5.39
N ASP A 404 8.65 -0.99 6.43
CA ASP A 404 8.13 0.37 6.28
C ASP A 404 8.76 1.33 7.28
N CYS A 405 9.87 0.91 7.88
CA CYS A 405 10.58 1.69 8.86
C CYS A 405 11.36 2.80 8.17
N ALA A 406 11.18 4.04 8.64
CA ALA A 406 11.92 5.21 8.24
C ALA A 406 12.82 5.70 9.38
N VAL A 407 14.11 5.86 9.13
CA VAL A 407 15.09 6.42 10.09
C VAL A 407 15.80 7.63 9.48
N PRO A 408 16.34 8.56 10.29
CA PRO A 408 17.21 9.62 9.79
C PRO A 408 18.38 9.06 8.97
N LEU A 409 18.80 9.79 7.92
CA LEU A 409 19.78 9.28 6.93
C LEU A 409 21.15 9.02 7.56
N GLU A 410 21.54 9.83 8.55
CA GLU A 410 22.78 9.68 9.31
C GLU A 410 22.84 8.37 10.11
N HIS A 411 21.70 7.72 10.33
CA HIS A 411 21.58 6.45 11.06
C HIS A 411 21.27 5.27 10.13
N LEU A 412 21.10 5.52 8.83
CA LEU A 412 20.59 4.52 7.88
C LEU A 412 21.49 3.28 7.79
N ALA A 413 22.81 3.49 7.68
CA ALA A 413 23.78 2.41 7.60
C ALA A 413 23.78 1.53 8.86
N ASP A 414 23.91 2.14 10.03
CA ASP A 414 23.95 1.44 11.32
C ASP A 414 22.63 0.69 11.59
N TYR A 415 21.48 1.27 11.26
CA TYR A 415 20.19 0.61 11.39
C TYR A 415 20.11 -0.65 10.52
N THR A 416 20.54 -0.58 9.26
CA THR A 416 20.49 -1.75 8.35
C THR A 416 21.43 -2.88 8.78
N GLU A 417 22.60 -2.54 9.33
CA GLU A 417 23.56 -3.49 9.86
C GLU A 417 23.00 -4.21 11.10
N ARG A 418 22.52 -3.45 12.09
CA ARG A 418 21.90 -4.02 13.31
C ARG A 418 20.67 -4.88 12.99
N LEU A 419 19.84 -4.47 12.03
CA LEU A 419 18.68 -5.24 11.63
C LEU A 419 19.05 -6.52 10.87
N THR A 420 20.16 -6.51 10.13
CA THR A 420 20.71 -7.74 9.54
C THR A 420 21.12 -8.74 10.63
N GLU A 421 21.79 -8.28 11.69
CA GLU A 421 22.14 -9.14 12.84
C GLU A 421 20.90 -9.72 13.55
N VAL A 422 19.79 -8.96 13.61
CA VAL A 422 18.50 -9.47 14.14
C VAL A 422 18.05 -10.67 13.31
N PHE A 423 18.10 -10.58 11.98
CA PHE A 423 17.70 -11.70 11.11
C PHE A 423 18.58 -12.93 11.31
N GLU A 424 19.90 -12.74 11.39
CA GLU A 424 20.87 -13.82 11.64
C GLU A 424 20.61 -14.54 12.97
N ARG A 425 20.34 -13.79 14.05
CA ARG A 425 19.98 -14.37 15.36
C ARG A 425 18.71 -15.22 15.32
N HIS A 426 17.79 -14.91 14.40
CA HIS A 426 16.57 -15.68 14.19
C HIS A 426 16.68 -16.75 13.09
N GLY A 427 17.87 -16.95 12.50
CA GLY A 427 18.13 -17.95 11.47
C GLY A 427 17.41 -17.66 10.15
N THR A 428 17.17 -16.39 9.83
CA THR A 428 16.59 -15.93 8.56
C THR A 428 17.47 -14.85 7.92
N THR A 429 17.14 -14.48 6.69
CA THR A 429 17.80 -13.41 5.95
C THR A 429 16.74 -12.42 5.47
N GLY A 430 17.10 -11.14 5.39
CA GLY A 430 16.25 -10.09 4.83
C GLY A 430 16.64 -9.77 3.38
N THR A 431 15.65 -9.51 2.53
CA THR A 431 15.88 -8.89 1.22
C THR A 431 15.56 -7.40 1.30
N TRP A 432 16.42 -6.56 0.74
CA TRP A 432 16.37 -5.10 0.90
C TRP A 432 16.04 -4.38 -0.41
N TYR A 433 15.15 -3.41 -0.32
CA TYR A 433 14.91 -2.40 -1.34
C TYR A 433 14.38 -1.16 -0.63
N ALA A 434 14.72 0.04 -1.06
CA ALA A 434 14.43 1.20 -0.22
C ALA A 434 14.28 2.48 -0.99
N HIS A 435 13.56 3.40 -0.36
CA HIS A 435 13.59 4.82 -0.66
C HIS A 435 14.74 5.45 0.14
N ALA A 436 15.97 5.19 -0.32
CA ALA A 436 17.19 5.58 0.39
C ALA A 436 17.26 7.10 0.60
N SER A 437 16.71 7.92 -0.30
CA SER A 437 16.68 9.39 -0.16
C SER A 437 15.93 9.91 1.07
N VAL A 438 15.07 9.09 1.68
CA VAL A 438 14.20 9.50 2.80
C VAL A 438 14.28 8.51 3.96
N GLY A 439 15.33 7.68 3.96
CA GLY A 439 15.64 6.73 5.02
C GLY A 439 14.57 5.67 5.27
N CYS A 440 13.65 5.48 4.31
CA CYS A 440 12.54 4.55 4.41
C CYS A 440 12.92 3.23 3.72
N LEU A 441 13.05 2.19 4.53
CA LEU A 441 13.60 0.90 4.13
C LEU A 441 12.49 -0.14 3.99
N HIS A 442 12.48 -0.84 2.85
CA HIS A 442 11.70 -2.06 2.71
C HIS A 442 12.60 -3.28 2.87
N VAL A 443 12.25 -4.09 3.85
CA VAL A 443 12.98 -5.28 4.21
C VAL A 443 12.03 -6.39 4.59
N ARG A 444 12.25 -7.56 3.97
CA ARG A 444 11.38 -8.73 4.14
C ARG A 444 12.18 -9.95 4.58
N PRO A 445 12.00 -10.40 5.82
CA PRO A 445 12.51 -11.69 6.27
C PRO A 445 11.82 -12.85 5.54
N VAL A 446 12.57 -13.89 5.22
CA VAL A 446 12.03 -15.11 4.62
C VAL A 446 11.50 -16.03 5.71
N LEU A 447 10.18 -16.17 5.81
CA LEU A 447 9.48 -16.93 6.86
C LEU A 447 8.37 -17.80 6.25
N ASN A 448 8.07 -18.94 6.89
CA ASN A 448 6.93 -19.78 6.57
C ASN A 448 5.81 -19.59 7.60
N LEU A 449 4.89 -18.67 7.33
CA LEU A 449 3.78 -18.36 8.24
C LEU A 449 2.76 -19.49 8.44
N LYS A 450 2.90 -20.63 7.75
CA LYS A 450 2.14 -21.85 8.07
C LYS A 450 2.62 -22.44 9.41
N LEU A 451 3.89 -22.25 9.77
CA LEU A 451 4.51 -22.78 10.99
C LEU A 451 4.34 -21.83 12.17
N GLU A 452 4.06 -22.37 13.36
CA GLU A 452 3.93 -21.57 14.58
C GLU A 452 5.25 -20.92 14.98
N GLU A 453 6.36 -21.66 14.85
CA GLU A 453 7.70 -21.17 15.16
C GLU A 453 8.05 -19.90 14.38
N ASP A 454 7.78 -19.87 13.09
CA ASP A 454 8.10 -18.72 12.24
C ASP A 454 7.18 -17.52 12.50
N THR A 455 5.96 -17.74 13.02
CA THR A 455 5.14 -16.62 13.52
C THR A 455 5.74 -16.02 14.81
N LYS A 456 6.30 -16.84 15.70
CA LYS A 456 7.01 -16.34 16.89
C LYS A 456 8.27 -15.58 16.50
N LYS A 457 9.02 -16.06 15.50
CA LYS A 457 10.15 -15.32 14.91
C LYS A 457 9.70 -13.98 14.32
N MET A 458 8.61 -13.96 13.55
CA MET A 458 8.04 -12.74 12.99
C MET A 458 7.77 -11.68 14.08
N ARG A 459 7.10 -12.07 15.17
CA ARG A 459 6.82 -11.18 16.31
C ARG A 459 8.11 -10.63 16.94
N ALA A 460 9.06 -11.51 17.25
CA ALA A 460 10.32 -11.10 17.89
C ALA A 460 11.15 -10.15 17.01
N ILE A 461 11.19 -10.41 15.69
CA ILE A 461 11.84 -9.53 14.72
C ILE A 461 11.14 -8.17 14.67
N ALA A 462 9.81 -8.14 14.69
CA ALA A 462 9.04 -6.89 14.66
C ALA A 462 9.32 -6.02 15.89
N GLU A 463 9.28 -6.61 17.08
CA GLU A 463 9.57 -5.90 18.34
C GLU A 463 11.00 -5.33 18.35
N ALA A 464 11.99 -6.14 17.96
CA ALA A 464 13.38 -5.68 17.88
C ALA A 464 13.57 -4.56 16.85
N ALA A 465 12.95 -4.68 15.67
CA ALA A 465 13.02 -3.66 14.63
C ALA A 465 12.40 -2.34 15.09
N PHE A 466 11.20 -2.36 15.68
CA PHE A 466 10.50 -1.16 16.12
C PHE A 466 11.16 -0.50 17.32
N GLU A 467 11.76 -1.28 18.23
CA GLU A 467 12.61 -0.74 19.29
C GLU A 467 13.80 0.04 18.72
N MET A 468 14.54 -0.52 17.75
CA MET A 468 15.64 0.18 17.09
C MET A 468 15.17 1.45 16.37
N VAL A 469 14.04 1.39 15.66
CA VAL A 469 13.48 2.59 14.99
C VAL A 469 13.19 3.68 16.01
N ARG A 470 12.63 3.34 17.17
CA ARG A 470 12.39 4.29 18.26
C ARG A 470 13.69 4.88 18.80
N GLU A 471 14.74 4.07 19.00
CA GLU A 471 16.07 4.54 19.42
C GLU A 471 16.65 5.57 18.43
N TYR A 472 16.51 5.31 17.13
CA TYR A 472 16.94 6.22 16.05
C TYR A 472 15.95 7.36 15.78
N LYS A 473 14.91 7.53 16.61
CA LYS A 473 13.86 8.56 16.45
C LYS A 473 13.20 8.51 15.06
N GLY A 474 13.02 7.31 14.53
CA GLY A 474 12.36 7.05 13.27
C GLY A 474 10.85 6.78 13.40
N SER A 475 10.23 6.43 12.28
CA SER A 475 8.85 5.96 12.18
C SER A 475 8.81 4.50 11.77
N HIS A 476 8.04 3.68 12.47
CA HIS A 476 7.79 2.27 12.09
C HIS A 476 6.79 2.13 10.93
N SER A 477 6.14 3.25 10.56
CA SER A 477 5.11 3.37 9.53
C SER A 477 5.46 4.60 8.66
N GLY A 478 6.21 4.36 7.59
CA GLY A 478 6.79 5.36 6.70
C GLY A 478 5.94 5.65 5.47
N GLU A 479 5.32 4.64 4.86
CA GLU A 479 4.50 4.78 3.66
C GLU A 479 3.34 3.76 3.49
N HIS A 480 3.34 2.62 4.19
CA HIS A 480 2.36 1.54 4.01
C HIS A 480 1.16 1.60 4.98
N GLY A 481 1.08 2.70 5.76
CA GLY A 481 0.12 2.86 6.84
C GLY A 481 0.28 1.80 7.93
N ASP A 482 -0.67 1.73 8.85
CA ASP A 482 -0.55 0.88 10.03
C ASP A 482 -1.24 -0.46 9.86
N GLY A 483 -2.51 -0.43 9.46
CA GLY A 483 -3.38 -1.59 9.36
C GLY A 483 -3.31 -2.50 10.60
N LEU A 484 -3.45 -3.80 10.38
CA LEU A 484 -3.32 -4.81 11.43
C LEU A 484 -1.86 -5.11 11.80
N VAL A 485 -0.90 -4.75 10.94
CA VAL A 485 0.52 -5.00 11.20
C VAL A 485 1.08 -4.10 12.29
N ARG A 486 0.77 -2.80 12.27
CA ARG A 486 1.49 -1.81 13.09
C ARG A 486 0.66 -1.20 14.21
N SER A 487 -0.68 -1.21 14.09
CA SER A 487 -1.54 -0.52 15.05
C SER A 487 -1.31 -0.95 16.50
N GLU A 488 -0.99 -2.23 16.76
CA GLU A 488 -0.66 -2.73 18.12
C GLU A 488 0.56 -2.02 18.73
N PHE A 489 1.52 -1.60 17.89
CA PHE A 489 2.79 -1.03 18.31
C PHE A 489 2.76 0.49 18.48
N HIS A 490 1.64 1.15 18.19
CA HIS A 490 1.51 2.60 18.34
C HIS A 490 1.83 3.06 19.77
N GLU A 491 1.42 2.33 20.81
CA GLU A 491 1.71 2.70 22.20
C GLU A 491 3.22 2.67 22.49
N GLN A 492 3.94 1.70 21.94
CA GLN A 492 5.39 1.60 22.12
C GLN A 492 6.16 2.70 21.39
N MET A 493 5.59 3.22 20.29
CA MET A 493 6.20 4.22 19.42
C MET A 493 5.87 5.65 19.84
N TYR A 494 4.62 5.92 20.22
CA TYR A 494 4.12 7.28 20.47
C TYR A 494 3.72 7.52 21.93
N GLY A 495 3.73 6.47 22.76
CA GLY A 495 3.35 6.54 24.17
C GLY A 495 1.83 6.52 24.41
N ARG A 496 1.45 6.09 25.61
CA ARG A 496 0.05 5.87 26.00
C ARG A 496 -0.85 7.08 25.80
N ARG A 497 -0.39 8.28 26.15
CA ARG A 497 -1.18 9.52 26.03
C ARG A 497 -1.59 9.81 24.59
N THR A 498 -0.71 9.56 23.63
CA THR A 498 -1.02 9.73 22.20
C THR A 498 -2.12 8.77 21.75
N ILE A 499 -2.10 7.53 22.25
CA ILE A 499 -3.12 6.52 21.91
C ILE A 499 -4.47 6.88 22.49
N GLU A 500 -4.51 7.35 23.74
CA GLU A 500 -5.75 7.85 24.35
C GLU A 500 -6.35 9.00 23.53
N LEU A 501 -5.51 9.91 23.03
CA LEU A 501 -5.95 10.99 22.16
C LEU A 501 -6.46 10.47 20.80
N PHE A 502 -5.81 9.47 20.20
CA PHE A 502 -6.34 8.81 19.01
C PHE A 502 -7.71 8.18 19.28
N GLU A 503 -7.88 7.55 20.44
CA GLU A 503 -9.14 6.94 20.87
C GLU A 503 -10.24 8.00 21.07
N GLU A 504 -9.94 9.12 21.73
CA GLU A 504 -10.85 10.26 21.89
C GLU A 504 -11.31 10.83 20.53
N ILE A 505 -10.37 10.97 19.58
CA ILE A 505 -10.69 11.41 18.22
C ILE A 505 -11.56 10.38 17.50
N LYS A 506 -11.21 9.09 17.56
CA LYS A 506 -12.01 8.02 16.97
C LYS A 506 -13.44 8.04 17.51
N ASP A 507 -13.61 8.12 18.83
CA ASP A 507 -14.94 8.11 19.47
C ASP A 507 -15.74 9.37 19.11
N ARG A 508 -15.06 10.49 18.83
CA ARG A 508 -15.73 11.70 18.37
C ARG A 508 -16.27 11.59 16.93
N PHE A 509 -15.59 10.85 16.06
CA PHE A 509 -16.01 10.61 14.68
C PHE A 509 -17.00 9.44 14.56
N ASP A 510 -16.78 8.38 15.33
CA ASP A 510 -17.45 7.09 15.20
C ASP A 510 -17.56 6.39 16.57
N PRO A 511 -18.47 6.87 17.45
CA PRO A 511 -18.62 6.35 18.81
C PRO A 511 -19.07 4.88 18.87
N ASP A 512 -19.74 4.41 17.82
CA ASP A 512 -20.24 3.04 17.71
C ASP A 512 -19.21 2.09 17.06
N GLY A 513 -18.05 2.62 16.63
CA GLY A 513 -16.97 1.83 16.03
C GLY A 513 -17.34 1.16 14.70
N LEU A 514 -18.23 1.77 13.90
CA LEU A 514 -18.74 1.23 12.65
C LEU A 514 -17.71 1.24 11.51
N LEU A 515 -16.80 2.22 11.48
CA LEU A 515 -15.87 2.44 10.37
C LEU A 515 -14.52 1.76 10.61
N ASN A 516 -14.22 0.77 9.76
CA ASN A 516 -13.00 -0.05 9.69
C ASN A 516 -12.37 -0.40 11.07
N PRO A 517 -13.10 -1.07 11.97
CA PRO A 517 -12.63 -1.30 13.33
C PRO A 517 -11.37 -2.16 13.41
N GLY A 518 -10.62 -1.97 14.51
CA GLY A 518 -9.41 -2.72 14.84
C GLY A 518 -8.14 -2.24 14.13
N LYS A 519 -8.17 -1.06 13.51
CA LYS A 519 -7.02 -0.38 12.90
C LYS A 519 -6.87 1.02 13.51
N ILE A 520 -5.64 1.50 13.56
CA ILE A 520 -5.18 2.72 14.24
C ILE A 520 -5.35 2.71 15.76
N VAL A 521 -6.56 2.40 16.24
CA VAL A 521 -6.92 2.29 17.66
C VAL A 521 -7.62 0.98 17.95
N ARG A 522 -7.54 0.54 19.22
CA ARG A 522 -8.13 -0.71 19.72
C ARG A 522 -7.82 -1.92 18.81
N PRO A 523 -6.55 -2.14 18.42
CA PRO A 523 -6.20 -3.15 17.44
C PRO A 523 -6.23 -4.58 18.02
N SER A 524 -6.36 -5.56 17.14
CA SER A 524 -6.00 -6.94 17.46
C SER A 524 -4.47 -7.10 17.55
N LYS A 525 -4.02 -8.24 18.08
CA LYS A 525 -2.59 -8.58 18.01
C LYS A 525 -2.15 -8.80 16.56
N MET A 526 -0.97 -8.29 16.21
CA MET A 526 -0.35 -8.43 14.88
C MET A 526 -0.05 -9.90 14.54
N ASP A 527 0.18 -10.74 15.55
CA ASP A 527 0.47 -12.16 15.40
C ASP A 527 -0.73 -13.07 15.72
N ASP A 528 -1.96 -12.53 15.73
CA ASP A 528 -3.16 -13.38 15.81
C ASP A 528 -3.30 -14.25 14.56
N ARG A 529 -2.82 -15.48 14.66
CA ARG A 529 -2.88 -16.51 13.61
C ARG A 529 -4.32 -16.82 13.15
N GLY A 530 -5.33 -16.50 13.95
CA GLY A 530 -6.74 -16.60 13.54
C GLY A 530 -7.12 -15.67 12.39
N LEU A 531 -6.35 -14.58 12.22
CA LEU A 531 -6.52 -13.59 11.15
C LEU A 531 -5.64 -13.88 9.93
N PHE A 532 -4.71 -14.84 9.99
CA PHE A 532 -3.77 -15.09 8.89
C PHE A 532 -4.44 -15.80 7.72
N ARG A 533 -3.86 -15.64 6.53
CA ARG A 533 -4.22 -16.38 5.31
C ARG A 533 -4.03 -17.88 5.47
N PHE A 534 -3.04 -18.29 6.25
CA PHE A 534 -2.77 -19.68 6.60
C PHE A 534 -3.03 -19.89 8.10
N LYS A 535 -4.30 -20.12 8.44
CA LYS A 535 -4.76 -20.31 9.82
C LYS A 535 -4.22 -21.62 10.41
N PRO A 536 -4.20 -21.77 11.76
CA PRO A 536 -3.92 -23.05 12.38
C PRO A 536 -4.82 -24.17 11.82
N GLY A 537 -4.22 -25.27 11.39
CA GLY A 537 -4.92 -26.38 10.76
C GLY A 537 -5.17 -26.22 9.25
N TYR A 538 -4.67 -25.15 8.61
CA TYR A 538 -4.68 -25.01 7.16
C TYR A 538 -4.02 -26.21 6.50
N LYS A 539 -4.77 -26.86 5.61
CA LYS A 539 -4.32 -28.05 4.87
C LYS A 539 -5.01 -28.10 3.51
N VAL A 540 -4.31 -28.65 2.54
CA VAL A 540 -4.84 -28.98 1.21
C VAL A 540 -4.88 -30.50 1.11
N GLN A 541 -6.00 -31.04 0.62
CA GLN A 541 -6.13 -32.49 0.45
C GLN A 541 -5.25 -32.96 -0.73
N GLY A 542 -4.90 -34.24 -0.75
CA GLY A 542 -4.19 -34.83 -1.89
C GLY A 542 -5.08 -34.78 -3.14
N ILE A 543 -4.53 -34.21 -4.22
CA ILE A 543 -5.17 -34.17 -5.54
C ILE A 543 -4.21 -34.88 -6.49
N GLU A 544 -4.71 -35.84 -7.26
CA GLU A 544 -3.94 -36.47 -8.33
C GLU A 544 -3.92 -35.52 -9.52
N THR A 545 -2.72 -35.12 -9.95
CA THR A 545 -2.52 -34.16 -11.04
C THR A 545 -1.97 -34.86 -12.27
N ALA A 546 -2.51 -34.52 -13.44
CA ALA A 546 -1.99 -35.01 -14.72
C ALA A 546 -0.71 -34.28 -15.17
N LEU A 547 -0.47 -33.07 -14.63
CA LEU A 547 0.70 -32.25 -14.91
C LEU A 547 1.71 -32.35 -13.77
N ASP A 548 3.00 -32.22 -14.11
CA ASP A 548 4.08 -32.20 -13.14
C ASP A 548 4.22 -30.81 -12.48
N TRP A 549 4.08 -30.79 -11.16
CA TRP A 549 4.24 -29.60 -10.31
C TRP A 549 5.41 -29.71 -9.34
N SER A 550 6.29 -30.69 -9.50
CA SER A 550 7.42 -30.97 -8.60
C SER A 550 8.39 -29.81 -8.38
N GLY A 551 8.37 -28.81 -9.27
CA GLY A 551 9.10 -27.54 -9.10
C GLY A 551 8.53 -26.58 -8.05
N TYR A 552 7.43 -26.95 -7.37
CA TYR A 552 6.78 -26.19 -6.30
C TYR A 552 6.65 -27.05 -5.03
N SER A 553 6.59 -26.41 -3.86
CA SER A 553 6.39 -27.09 -2.58
C SER A 553 4.92 -27.41 -2.28
N GLY A 554 4.68 -28.23 -1.25
CA GLY A 554 3.36 -28.51 -0.71
C GLY A 554 2.66 -29.75 -1.26
N ALA A 555 1.39 -29.93 -0.88
CA ALA A 555 0.58 -31.09 -1.21
C ALA A 555 0.31 -31.22 -2.72
N ALA A 556 -0.23 -32.39 -3.12
CA ALA A 556 -0.59 -32.70 -4.50
C ALA A 556 0.60 -32.56 -5.48
N GLY A 557 1.77 -33.05 -5.07
CA GLY A 557 2.99 -33.02 -5.88
C GLY A 557 3.49 -31.62 -6.21
N GLY A 558 3.17 -30.61 -5.38
CA GLY A 558 3.55 -29.21 -5.59
C GLY A 558 2.43 -28.31 -6.14
N PHE A 559 1.27 -28.87 -6.53
CA PHE A 559 0.15 -28.08 -7.04
C PHE A 559 -0.35 -27.05 -6.03
N GLN A 560 -0.35 -27.39 -4.74
CA GLN A 560 -0.67 -26.44 -3.67
C GLN A 560 0.24 -25.20 -3.74
N GLY A 561 1.56 -25.40 -3.77
CA GLY A 561 2.52 -24.29 -3.78
C GLY A 561 2.38 -23.42 -5.02
N ALA A 562 2.08 -24.01 -6.18
CA ALA A 562 1.81 -23.27 -7.41
C ALA A 562 0.58 -22.33 -7.27
N VAL A 563 -0.52 -22.84 -6.71
CA VAL A 563 -1.74 -22.05 -6.46
C VAL A 563 -1.50 -20.93 -5.43
N GLU A 564 -0.64 -21.17 -4.45
CA GLU A 564 -0.32 -20.23 -3.38
C GLU A 564 0.66 -19.11 -3.78
N MET A 565 1.21 -19.13 -5.01
CA MET A 565 2.13 -18.08 -5.51
C MET A 565 1.48 -16.70 -5.66
N CYS A 566 0.14 -16.61 -5.69
CA CYS A 566 -0.52 -15.31 -5.75
C CYS A 566 -0.39 -14.57 -4.41
N ASN A 567 0.29 -13.42 -4.42
CA ASN A 567 0.46 -12.54 -3.26
C ASN A 567 -0.56 -11.38 -3.21
N ASN A 568 -1.62 -11.41 -4.02
CA ASN A 568 -2.73 -10.44 -4.03
C ASN A 568 -2.40 -8.97 -4.38
N ASN A 569 -1.17 -8.65 -4.80
CA ASN A 569 -0.72 -7.29 -5.13
C ASN A 569 -1.57 -6.54 -6.18
N GLY A 570 -2.46 -7.22 -6.90
CA GLY A 570 -3.36 -6.64 -7.88
C GLY A 570 -2.73 -6.21 -9.21
N GLU A 571 -1.48 -6.59 -9.53
CA GLU A 571 -0.83 -6.25 -10.82
C GLU A 571 -1.70 -6.65 -12.03
N CYS A 572 -2.43 -7.76 -11.90
CA CYS A 572 -3.37 -8.24 -12.90
C CYS A 572 -4.60 -7.35 -13.14
N ARG A 573 -4.80 -6.32 -12.30
CA ARG A 573 -5.88 -5.32 -12.43
C ARG A 573 -5.49 -4.12 -13.29
N LYS A 574 -4.27 -4.04 -13.82
CA LYS A 574 -3.90 -2.96 -14.73
C LYS A 574 -4.77 -2.94 -15.99
N LEU A 575 -5.17 -1.73 -16.40
CA LEU A 575 -6.06 -1.54 -17.55
C LEU A 575 -5.32 -1.44 -18.88
N GLU A 576 -4.05 -1.05 -18.83
CA GLU A 576 -3.18 -0.86 -19.99
C GLU A 576 -1.82 -1.53 -19.79
N GLY A 577 -1.11 -1.77 -20.90
CA GLY A 577 0.21 -2.39 -20.93
C GLY A 577 0.18 -3.91 -20.79
N GLY A 578 0.85 -4.64 -21.70
CA GLY A 578 0.80 -6.10 -21.75
C GLY A 578 -0.60 -6.66 -22.05
N ALA A 579 -0.78 -7.97 -21.89
CA ALA A 579 -2.04 -8.68 -22.13
C ALA A 579 -2.76 -9.08 -20.83
N MET A 580 -2.09 -9.12 -19.67
CA MET A 580 -2.70 -9.56 -18.41
C MET A 580 -3.60 -8.47 -17.81
N CYS A 581 -4.88 -8.72 -17.48
CA CYS A 581 -5.74 -9.89 -17.75
C CYS A 581 -6.91 -9.45 -18.66
N PRO A 582 -7.10 -10.05 -19.86
CA PRO A 582 -7.98 -9.46 -20.87
C PRO A 582 -9.46 -9.48 -20.47
N SER A 583 -9.91 -10.54 -19.79
CA SER A 583 -11.29 -10.65 -19.27
C SER A 583 -11.61 -9.54 -18.27
N TYR A 584 -10.74 -9.33 -17.27
CA TYR A 584 -10.92 -8.24 -16.32
C TYR A 584 -10.88 -6.86 -16.98
N ARG A 585 -10.08 -6.69 -18.05
CA ARG A 585 -10.04 -5.42 -18.77
C ARG A 585 -11.38 -5.07 -19.41
N VAL A 586 -12.20 -6.07 -19.73
CA VAL A 586 -13.55 -5.89 -20.26
C VAL A 586 -14.58 -5.82 -19.14
N THR A 587 -14.58 -6.78 -18.22
CA THR A 587 -15.68 -6.94 -17.26
C THR A 587 -15.53 -6.08 -16.02
N ARG A 588 -14.29 -5.72 -15.66
CA ARG A 588 -13.92 -5.07 -14.39
C ARG A 588 -14.35 -5.83 -13.13
N ASN A 589 -14.72 -7.11 -13.26
CA ASN A 589 -15.15 -7.94 -12.13
C ASN A 589 -13.94 -8.59 -11.47
N GLU A 590 -13.88 -8.55 -10.14
CA GLU A 590 -12.80 -9.20 -9.38
C GLU A 590 -12.71 -10.71 -9.66
N ARG A 591 -13.84 -11.39 -9.93
CA ARG A 591 -13.84 -12.80 -10.35
C ARG A 591 -12.95 -13.07 -11.56
N ASP A 592 -12.96 -12.16 -12.53
CA ASP A 592 -12.43 -12.39 -13.86
C ASP A 592 -10.95 -11.95 -13.97
N VAL A 593 -10.34 -11.53 -12.86
CA VAL A 593 -8.92 -11.17 -12.79
C VAL A 593 -8.08 -12.35 -12.28
N THR A 594 -6.79 -12.40 -12.64
CA THR A 594 -5.86 -13.46 -12.21
C THR A 594 -5.90 -13.72 -10.70
N ARG A 595 -5.80 -12.68 -9.85
CA ARG A 595 -5.84 -12.86 -8.39
C ARG A 595 -7.21 -13.35 -7.88
N GLY A 596 -8.30 -12.97 -8.53
CA GLY A 596 -9.63 -13.46 -8.21
C GLY A 596 -9.73 -14.97 -8.42
N ARG A 597 -9.28 -15.43 -9.59
CA ARG A 597 -9.23 -16.86 -9.93
C ARG A 597 -8.30 -17.64 -9.01
N ALA A 598 -7.09 -17.14 -8.79
CA ALA A 598 -6.10 -17.80 -7.92
C ALA A 598 -6.60 -17.93 -6.48
N ASN A 599 -7.28 -16.91 -5.93
CA ASN A 599 -7.86 -17.00 -4.59
C ASN A 599 -9.04 -17.95 -4.53
N THR A 600 -9.97 -17.90 -5.48
CA THR A 600 -11.09 -18.83 -5.51
C THR A 600 -10.59 -20.27 -5.59
N LEU A 601 -9.59 -20.55 -6.45
CA LEU A 601 -8.95 -21.86 -6.55
C LEU A 601 -8.28 -22.29 -5.24
N ARG A 602 -7.48 -21.41 -4.62
CA ARG A 602 -6.84 -21.69 -3.31
C ARG A 602 -7.86 -22.03 -2.24
N LEU A 603 -8.93 -21.24 -2.13
CA LEU A 603 -9.98 -21.45 -1.14
C LEU A 603 -10.72 -22.77 -1.38
N ALA A 604 -10.93 -23.15 -2.64
CA ALA A 604 -11.53 -24.43 -2.98
C ALA A 604 -10.63 -25.63 -2.62
N ILE A 605 -9.35 -25.64 -3.03
CA ILE A 605 -8.46 -26.79 -2.77
C ILE A 605 -8.11 -26.96 -1.28
N SER A 606 -8.21 -25.87 -0.50
CA SER A 606 -8.05 -25.90 0.96
C SER A 606 -9.34 -26.25 1.72
N GLY A 607 -10.45 -26.48 1.00
CA GLY A 607 -11.76 -26.80 1.56
C GLY A 607 -12.46 -25.63 2.26
N GLN A 608 -11.95 -24.40 2.12
CA GLN A 608 -12.54 -23.19 2.72
C GLN A 608 -13.85 -22.76 2.05
N LEU A 609 -14.11 -23.21 0.81
CA LEU A 609 -15.38 -23.04 0.11
C LEU A 609 -16.29 -24.29 0.20
N GLY A 610 -15.92 -25.27 1.02
CA GLY A 610 -16.57 -26.57 1.10
C GLY A 610 -15.85 -27.66 0.30
N PRO A 611 -16.20 -28.95 0.53
CA PRO A 611 -15.47 -30.10 -0.01
C PRO A 611 -15.53 -30.21 -1.53
N ASP A 612 -16.66 -29.85 -2.15
CA ASP A 612 -16.90 -30.01 -3.59
C ASP A 612 -16.59 -28.75 -4.41
N ALA A 613 -16.04 -27.72 -3.76
CA ALA A 613 -15.84 -26.40 -4.37
C ALA A 613 -14.84 -26.42 -5.53
N PHE A 614 -13.92 -27.38 -5.58
CA PHE A 614 -12.94 -27.49 -6.66
C PHE A 614 -13.57 -27.85 -8.01
N THR A 615 -14.65 -28.63 -7.98
CA THR A 615 -15.37 -29.12 -9.18
C THR A 615 -16.77 -28.52 -9.31
N SER A 616 -17.05 -27.42 -8.60
CA SER A 616 -18.38 -26.80 -8.58
C SER A 616 -18.64 -25.93 -9.82
N ASP A 617 -19.92 -25.67 -10.10
CA ASP A 617 -20.34 -24.71 -11.12
C ASP A 617 -19.79 -23.30 -10.85
N ALA A 618 -19.66 -22.91 -9.59
CA ALA A 618 -19.10 -21.62 -9.21
C ALA A 618 -17.59 -21.52 -9.54
N MET A 619 -16.84 -22.62 -9.41
CA MET A 619 -15.45 -22.69 -9.88
C MET A 619 -15.38 -22.61 -11.40
N LEU A 620 -16.25 -23.34 -12.09
CA LEU A 620 -16.37 -23.27 -13.55
C LEU A 620 -16.65 -21.83 -14.01
N GLU A 621 -17.63 -21.15 -13.41
CA GLU A 621 -17.93 -19.74 -13.71
C GLU A 621 -16.77 -18.79 -13.41
N THR A 622 -15.93 -19.10 -12.42
CA THR A 622 -14.73 -18.31 -12.12
C THR A 622 -13.66 -18.45 -13.19
N LEU A 623 -13.52 -19.64 -13.77
CA LEU A 623 -12.53 -19.93 -14.81
C LEU A 623 -13.06 -19.70 -16.23
N LYS A 624 -14.38 -19.59 -16.41
CA LYS A 624 -15.08 -19.50 -17.70
C LYS A 624 -14.54 -18.47 -18.68
N LEU A 625 -14.12 -17.30 -18.19
CA LEU A 625 -13.56 -16.23 -19.01
C LEU A 625 -12.03 -16.25 -19.11
N CYS A 626 -11.37 -17.28 -18.56
CA CYS A 626 -9.95 -17.50 -18.77
C CYS A 626 -9.74 -18.04 -20.19
N VAL A 627 -8.97 -17.34 -21.01
CA VAL A 627 -8.66 -17.73 -22.39
C VAL A 627 -7.33 -18.48 -22.50
N SER A 628 -6.74 -18.92 -21.37
CA SER A 628 -5.45 -19.62 -21.28
C SER A 628 -4.31 -19.00 -22.12
N CYS A 629 -4.29 -17.66 -22.25
CA CYS A 629 -3.30 -16.95 -23.07
C CYS A 629 -1.89 -16.92 -22.48
N LYS A 630 -1.69 -17.44 -21.26
CA LYS A 630 -0.41 -17.46 -20.53
C LYS A 630 0.19 -16.07 -20.25
N ALA A 631 -0.59 -15.01 -20.37
CA ALA A 631 -0.15 -13.67 -20.01
C ALA A 631 0.16 -13.58 -18.51
N CYS A 632 -0.62 -14.23 -17.65
CA CYS A 632 -0.33 -14.28 -16.21
C CYS A 632 1.03 -14.92 -15.92
N ARG A 633 1.36 -16.04 -16.58
CA ARG A 633 2.67 -16.68 -16.42
C ARG A 633 3.85 -15.76 -16.78
N ARG A 634 3.69 -14.91 -17.80
CA ARG A 634 4.77 -14.06 -18.33
C ARG A 634 4.83 -12.67 -17.71
N GLU A 635 3.67 -12.11 -17.34
CA GLU A 635 3.52 -10.72 -16.92
C GLU A 635 3.20 -10.58 -15.42
N CYS A 636 2.80 -11.66 -14.74
CA CYS A 636 2.71 -11.67 -13.28
C CYS A 636 4.11 -11.90 -12.72
N PRO A 637 4.71 -10.95 -12.00
CA PRO A 637 6.09 -11.13 -11.59
C PRO A 637 6.26 -12.12 -10.43
N THR A 638 5.16 -12.56 -9.80
CA THR A 638 5.19 -13.70 -8.85
C THR A 638 5.08 -15.06 -9.54
N GLY A 639 4.92 -15.10 -10.87
CA GLY A 639 4.93 -16.34 -11.66
C GLY A 639 3.64 -17.16 -11.60
N VAL A 640 2.48 -16.54 -11.29
CA VAL A 640 1.18 -17.23 -11.32
C VAL A 640 0.84 -17.70 -12.73
N ASP A 641 0.58 -18.99 -12.90
CA ASP A 641 0.11 -19.59 -14.15
C ASP A 641 -1.31 -20.16 -13.95
N MET A 642 -2.31 -19.47 -14.51
CA MET A 642 -3.72 -19.91 -14.47
C MET A 642 -4.14 -20.74 -15.69
N ALA A 643 -3.26 -20.89 -16.69
CA ALA A 643 -3.62 -21.32 -18.04
C ALA A 643 -3.74 -22.84 -18.19
#